data_AF-A0A9W7Y8X9-F1
#
_entry.id   AF-A0A9W7Y8X9-F1
#
_cell.length_a   1.000
_cell.length_b   1.000
_cell.length_c   1.000
_cell.angle_alpha   90.00
_cell.angle_beta   90.00
_cell.angle_gamma   90.00
#
_symmetry.space_group_name_H-M   'P 1'
#
loop_
_entity.id
_entity.type
_entity.pdbx_description
1 polymer ?
#
loop_
_entity_poly.entity_id
_entity_poly.type
_entity_poly.pdbx_seq_one_letter_code
_entity_poly.pdbx_strand_id
1 'polypeptide(L)'
;MAGALENASREMRYLDEDANESEFGYVFSVSGPVVIAEKMTGSAMLELVRVGHEALVGEVIRVEGDKATIQVYEETAGLTVGDPVLKSGKPLSVELGPGLSSNIFDGIQRPLKAIQEVSQSIYIPRGIETPALDKKLEWQFEPSGVKVGDHVAGGDVFGSVYENSLLRNHNIMLPPNARGTVTYIAPSGRYTVADVVLETEFEGVKSQHTMMQVWPVRLPRPVTEKLAADHPLLTGQRVLDALFPCVQGGTTAIPGAFGCGKTVISQSLSKYSNSDFIVYVGCFAKGTPVLMADGATRAVENVDIGDKVLGEDGLPREVVALPRGTETMYEITEAADEATAAPALGGVAFTCNATHQLVVHTEQRVDVFDETVDGVSQTTVSYFALDAATDAVSGRNIQMVNTHSRCFEHDKATVSDAQAKAGTFAATISQEPISWVVEARDVERMSDSVRAATTQRYAPVLVESPVLAGSLQKYGISSSHASKVAYMLGVLATIGKADSDRLSFAVDTVGQGIADRVARYASQISVGSDVDVRYDDTGSAHVSIEDDLAELLRNLLGEHGLDAMSQSAMAKLRIESFEVREHILAGLIDSAGSIDEAGTASAVIGVQHPVLRDGAVALARSLGIRASASMSGGRSVVCLAGSSALDAVLSRCALSCNAPAVTEQADKPARTAHAFGFIMCELPAADYYGITLASGSDHQFMLANMAVVHNCGERGNEMSEVLMDFPQLTTEVDGRQEPIMQRTTLVANTSNMPVAAREASIYTGITVSEYFRDQGKHVAMIADSTSRWAEALREISGRLAEMPADSGYPAYLGARLASFYERAGKVKCLGGPERFGSVSVVGAVSPPGGDFSDPVTSATLSIVQVFWGLDKKLAQRKHFPSVNWSLSYSKYMNALEPYYESADPEFVSLRTKCKEILQTEEDLSEIVQLVGKSALAETDKITLEIARIIKDDFLQQNGYSNYDRYCPFYKTTWMLRNLIGFYKHATHAVEATSGQITWAKIRDNMGDIIYRLSSMKFEDPADGEDALVERYTQLQREMEEQFRSLSD
;
A
#
# COMPACT_ATOMS: atom_id res chain seq x y z
N MET A 1 -13.05 -36.29 -32.29
CA MET A 1 -12.20 -35.27 -32.96
C MET A 1 -13.01 -34.27 -33.78
N ALA A 2 -13.85 -34.66 -34.76
CA ALA A 2 -14.64 -33.69 -35.56
C ALA A 2 -15.48 -32.70 -34.72
N GLY A 3 -16.34 -33.19 -33.81
CA GLY A 3 -17.17 -32.32 -32.98
C GLY A 3 -16.42 -31.45 -31.94
N ALA A 4 -15.14 -31.72 -31.68
CA ALA A 4 -14.31 -30.85 -30.84
C ALA A 4 -13.83 -29.61 -31.62
N LEU A 5 -13.56 -29.77 -32.93
CA LEU A 5 -13.28 -28.65 -33.84
C LEU A 5 -14.51 -27.77 -34.08
N GLU A 6 -15.72 -28.36 -34.16
CA GLU A 6 -16.98 -27.59 -34.27
C GLU A 6 -17.32 -26.80 -33.00
N ASN A 7 -16.96 -27.32 -31.82
CA ASN A 7 -17.12 -26.55 -30.57
C ASN A 7 -16.03 -25.49 -30.40
N ALA A 8 -14.77 -25.80 -30.70
CA ALA A 8 -13.68 -24.82 -30.66
C ALA A 8 -13.90 -23.64 -31.64
N SER A 9 -14.47 -23.91 -32.82
CA SER A 9 -14.85 -22.84 -33.77
C SER A 9 -16.09 -22.05 -33.35
N ARG A 10 -16.96 -22.59 -32.48
CA ARG A 10 -18.07 -21.85 -31.85
C ARG A 10 -17.63 -20.92 -30.71
N GLU A 11 -16.47 -21.16 -30.12
CA GLU A 11 -15.92 -20.32 -29.04
C GLU A 11 -14.91 -19.25 -29.53
N MET A 12 -14.57 -19.23 -30.82
CA MET A 12 -13.75 -18.16 -31.43
C MET A 12 -14.53 -16.84 -31.51
N ARG A 13 -14.58 -16.10 -30.40
CA ARG A 13 -15.35 -14.84 -30.27
C ARG A 13 -14.65 -13.58 -30.76
N TYR A 14 -13.35 -13.62 -31.03
CA TYR A 14 -12.57 -12.46 -31.47
C TYR A 14 -11.45 -12.87 -32.45
N LEU A 15 -11.81 -13.04 -33.71
CA LEU A 15 -10.87 -12.92 -34.82
C LEU A 15 -11.49 -11.96 -35.85
N ASP A 16 -10.67 -11.05 -36.36
CA ASP A 16 -11.04 -10.19 -37.48
C ASP A 16 -11.22 -11.11 -38.71
N GLU A 17 -12.41 -11.14 -39.32
CA GLU A 17 -12.72 -12.11 -40.40
C GLU A 17 -11.85 -11.91 -41.66
N ASP A 18 -11.13 -10.78 -41.74
CA ASP A 18 -10.19 -10.41 -42.80
C ASP A 18 -8.72 -10.85 -42.56
N ALA A 19 -8.37 -11.39 -41.39
CA ALA A 19 -6.99 -11.76 -41.04
C ALA A 19 -6.53 -13.07 -41.70
N ASN A 20 -5.38 -13.06 -42.40
CA ASN A 20 -4.90 -14.23 -43.15
C ASN A 20 -4.28 -15.31 -42.23
N GLU A 21 -4.45 -16.60 -42.55
CA GLU A 21 -3.82 -17.71 -41.80
C GLU A 21 -2.29 -17.58 -41.64
N SER A 22 -1.62 -16.88 -42.56
CA SER A 22 -0.18 -16.58 -42.50
C SER A 22 0.24 -15.59 -41.39
N GLU A 23 -0.72 -14.90 -40.78
CA GLU A 23 -0.49 -13.89 -39.75
C GLU A 23 -0.55 -14.48 -38.32
N PHE A 24 -0.89 -15.77 -38.21
CA PHE A 24 -0.94 -16.50 -36.94
C PHE A 24 0.31 -17.35 -36.70
N GLY A 25 0.88 -17.20 -35.51
CA GLY A 25 1.70 -18.23 -34.86
C GLY A 25 0.89 -19.02 -33.84
N TYR A 26 1.55 -19.96 -33.16
CA TYR A 26 0.96 -20.79 -32.11
C TYR A 26 1.86 -20.87 -30.88
N VAL A 27 1.27 -20.83 -29.68
CA VAL A 27 2.01 -20.95 -28.42
C VAL A 27 2.67 -22.33 -28.33
N PHE A 28 4.00 -22.35 -28.27
CA PHE A 28 4.83 -23.54 -28.10
C PHE A 28 5.11 -23.84 -26.62
N SER A 29 5.33 -22.81 -25.80
CA SER A 29 5.55 -22.96 -24.35
C SER A 29 5.28 -21.66 -23.58
N VAL A 30 4.77 -21.77 -22.35
CA VAL A 30 4.52 -20.65 -21.43
C VAL A 30 5.37 -20.82 -20.17
N SER A 31 6.03 -19.76 -19.70
CA SER A 31 6.82 -19.76 -18.47
C SER A 31 6.71 -18.41 -17.75
N GLY A 32 5.73 -18.30 -16.85
CA GLY A 32 5.39 -17.00 -16.23
C GLY A 32 5.00 -15.98 -17.29
N PRO A 33 5.49 -14.72 -17.24
CA PRO A 33 5.15 -13.68 -18.22
C PRO A 33 5.79 -13.87 -19.61
N VAL A 34 6.64 -14.88 -19.79
CA VAL A 34 7.33 -15.17 -21.05
C VAL A 34 6.64 -16.33 -21.77
N VAL A 35 6.25 -16.08 -23.02
CA VAL A 35 5.64 -17.05 -23.93
C VAL A 35 6.55 -17.25 -25.13
N ILE A 36 6.72 -18.48 -25.60
CA ILE A 36 7.41 -18.78 -26.85
C ILE A 36 6.37 -19.29 -27.84
N ALA A 37 6.30 -18.68 -29.02
CA ALA A 37 5.42 -19.08 -30.10
C ALA A 37 6.22 -19.56 -31.33
N GLU A 38 5.68 -20.54 -32.05
CA GLU A 38 6.19 -21.06 -33.33
C GLU A 38 5.33 -20.61 -34.52
N LYS A 39 5.82 -20.79 -35.75
CA LYS A 39 5.26 -20.19 -36.99
C LYS A 39 5.26 -18.66 -36.99
N MET A 40 6.16 -18.06 -36.20
CA MET A 40 6.29 -16.61 -36.06
C MET A 40 7.22 -15.99 -37.12
N THR A 41 7.53 -16.73 -38.20
CA THR A 41 8.21 -16.17 -39.38
C THR A 41 7.52 -14.87 -39.85
N GLY A 42 8.34 -13.85 -40.10
CA GLY A 42 7.89 -12.51 -40.49
C GLY A 42 7.57 -11.56 -39.34
N SER A 43 7.63 -12.01 -38.08
CA SER A 43 7.56 -11.10 -36.92
C SER A 43 8.83 -10.26 -36.76
N ALA A 44 8.67 -9.01 -36.31
CA ALA A 44 9.76 -8.10 -36.00
C ALA A 44 10.07 -8.07 -34.49
N MET A 45 11.29 -7.66 -34.14
CA MET A 45 11.64 -7.36 -32.74
C MET A 45 10.88 -6.11 -32.27
N LEU A 46 10.38 -6.13 -31.04
CA LEU A 46 9.52 -5.12 -30.41
C LEU A 46 8.15 -4.95 -31.09
N GLU A 47 7.72 -5.93 -31.89
CA GLU A 47 6.37 -5.97 -32.46
C GLU A 47 5.35 -6.37 -31.39
N LEU A 48 4.22 -5.67 -31.35
CA LEU A 48 3.09 -6.01 -30.50
C LEU A 48 2.33 -7.20 -31.11
N VAL A 49 1.90 -8.13 -30.26
CA VAL A 49 1.18 -9.35 -30.64
C VAL A 49 -0.01 -9.57 -29.70
N ARG A 50 -1.03 -10.30 -30.17
CA ARG A 50 -2.14 -10.77 -29.33
C ARG A 50 -1.99 -12.26 -29.10
N VAL A 51 -1.95 -12.68 -27.84
CA VAL A 51 -1.64 -14.05 -27.42
C VAL A 51 -2.86 -14.70 -26.77
N GLY A 52 -3.22 -15.91 -27.22
CA GLY A 52 -4.32 -16.67 -26.65
C GLY A 52 -5.69 -16.30 -27.18
N HIS A 53 -6.68 -17.11 -26.81
CA HIS A 53 -8.09 -16.86 -27.13
C HIS A 53 -8.66 -15.62 -26.43
N GLU A 54 -8.05 -15.18 -25.32
CA GLU A 54 -8.33 -13.90 -24.65
C GLU A 54 -7.62 -12.70 -25.31
N ALA A 55 -6.87 -12.89 -26.40
CA ALA A 55 -6.15 -11.83 -27.14
C ALA A 55 -5.27 -10.93 -26.25
N LEU A 56 -4.55 -11.54 -25.30
CA LEU A 56 -3.70 -10.85 -24.33
C LEU A 56 -2.59 -10.06 -25.04
N VAL A 57 -2.36 -8.81 -24.61
CA VAL A 57 -1.35 -7.94 -25.22
C VAL A 57 0.06 -8.44 -24.86
N GLY A 58 0.92 -8.62 -25.84
CA GLY A 58 2.35 -8.93 -25.64
C GLY A 58 3.26 -8.25 -26.66
N GLU A 59 4.58 -8.34 -26.46
CA GLU A 59 5.60 -7.79 -27.35
C GLU A 59 6.71 -8.82 -27.62
N VAL A 60 7.13 -8.94 -28.88
CA VAL A 60 8.21 -9.83 -29.31
C VAL A 60 9.56 -9.29 -28.85
N ILE A 61 10.25 -10.03 -27.99
CA ILE A 61 11.54 -9.63 -27.41
C ILE A 61 12.75 -10.37 -27.99
N ARG A 62 12.55 -11.58 -28.56
CA ARG A 62 13.60 -12.36 -29.21
C ARG A 62 13.03 -13.17 -30.38
N VAL A 63 13.79 -13.33 -31.46
CA VAL A 63 13.40 -14.14 -32.62
C VAL A 63 14.53 -15.12 -32.96
N GLU A 64 14.21 -16.40 -33.00
CA GLU A 64 15.12 -17.52 -33.25
C GLU A 64 14.56 -18.42 -34.38
N GLY A 65 14.91 -18.09 -35.61
CA GLY A 65 14.39 -18.79 -36.79
C GLY A 65 12.88 -18.58 -36.93
N ASP A 66 12.09 -19.64 -36.74
CA ASP A 66 10.62 -19.61 -36.79
C ASP A 66 9.96 -19.43 -35.41
N LYS A 67 10.76 -19.38 -34.33
CA LYS A 67 10.25 -19.17 -32.97
C LYS A 67 10.46 -17.72 -32.53
N ALA A 68 9.45 -17.14 -31.90
CA ALA A 68 9.53 -15.84 -31.25
C ALA A 68 9.27 -15.98 -29.75
N THR A 69 10.14 -15.37 -28.94
CA THR A 69 9.93 -15.15 -27.52
C THR A 69 9.18 -13.84 -27.33
N ILE A 70 8.05 -13.91 -26.64
CA ILE A 70 7.08 -12.85 -26.42
C ILE A 70 7.00 -12.59 -24.91
N GLN A 71 7.00 -11.33 -24.54
CA GLN A 71 6.69 -10.85 -23.20
C GLN A 71 5.24 -10.41 -23.16
N VAL A 72 4.43 -11.05 -22.31
CA VAL A 72 3.01 -10.71 -22.17
C VAL A 72 2.86 -9.58 -21.12
N TYR A 73 2.08 -8.55 -21.46
CA TYR A 73 1.77 -7.41 -20.62
C TYR A 73 0.64 -7.68 -19.61
N GLU A 74 -0.03 -8.81 -19.76
CA GLU A 74 -1.12 -9.31 -18.94
C GLU A 74 -0.73 -10.61 -18.19
N GLU A 75 -1.60 -11.09 -17.31
CA GLU A 75 -1.37 -12.36 -16.61
C GLU A 75 -1.58 -13.55 -17.57
N THR A 76 -0.58 -14.43 -17.67
CA THR A 76 -0.56 -15.58 -18.58
C THR A 76 -1.29 -16.83 -18.04
N ALA A 77 -1.90 -16.73 -16.86
CA ALA A 77 -2.56 -17.85 -16.19
C ALA A 77 -3.79 -18.34 -16.98
N GLY A 78 -3.69 -19.52 -17.57
CA GLY A 78 -4.76 -20.11 -18.40
C GLY A 78 -4.47 -20.15 -19.91
N LEU A 79 -3.37 -19.53 -20.36
CA LEU A 79 -2.85 -19.78 -21.72
C LEU A 79 -2.42 -21.25 -21.86
N THR A 80 -2.74 -21.88 -22.99
CA THR A 80 -2.36 -23.27 -23.28
C THR A 80 -1.42 -23.42 -24.49
N VAL A 81 -0.81 -24.60 -24.64
CA VAL A 81 0.04 -24.90 -25.79
C VAL A 81 -0.84 -25.22 -26.99
N GLY A 82 -0.62 -24.52 -28.10
CA GLY A 82 -1.48 -24.55 -29.28
C GLY A 82 -2.42 -23.34 -29.40
N ASP A 83 -2.50 -22.48 -28.38
CA ASP A 83 -3.22 -21.20 -28.44
C ASP A 83 -2.71 -20.32 -29.60
N PRO A 84 -3.57 -19.58 -30.31
CA PRO A 84 -3.17 -18.72 -31.42
C PRO A 84 -2.41 -17.47 -30.96
N VAL A 85 -1.52 -16.96 -31.81
CA VAL A 85 -0.80 -15.69 -31.63
C VAL A 85 -0.90 -14.84 -32.89
N LEU A 86 -1.58 -13.70 -32.82
CA LEU A 86 -1.75 -12.78 -33.94
C LEU A 86 -0.63 -11.73 -33.97
N LYS A 87 0.03 -11.58 -35.13
CA LYS A 87 1.01 -10.51 -35.42
C LYS A 87 0.31 -9.20 -35.76
N SER A 88 0.73 -8.06 -35.19
CA SER A 88 0.12 -6.74 -35.49
C SER A 88 0.91 -5.91 -36.50
N GLY A 89 2.16 -6.29 -36.80
CA GLY A 89 3.09 -5.56 -37.65
C GLY A 89 3.55 -4.20 -37.10
N LYS A 90 3.18 -3.84 -35.87
CA LYS A 90 3.43 -2.52 -35.26
C LYS A 90 4.04 -2.66 -33.86
N PRO A 91 4.94 -1.76 -33.44
CA PRO A 91 5.44 -1.75 -32.08
C PRO A 91 4.42 -1.18 -31.09
N LEU A 92 4.63 -1.40 -29.78
CA LEU A 92 3.84 -0.76 -28.73
C LEU A 92 3.79 0.76 -28.94
N SER A 93 2.59 1.28 -29.14
CA SER A 93 2.33 2.66 -29.55
C SER A 93 1.14 3.23 -28.79
N VAL A 94 1.16 4.53 -28.55
CA VAL A 94 0.14 5.27 -27.80
C VAL A 94 -0.69 6.17 -28.72
N GLU A 95 -1.99 6.29 -28.45
CA GLU A 95 -2.88 7.28 -29.06
C GLU A 95 -2.62 8.65 -28.41
N LEU A 96 -2.36 9.67 -29.22
CA LEU A 96 -2.05 11.03 -28.78
C LEU A 96 -3.02 12.02 -29.43
N GLY A 97 -3.74 12.80 -28.63
CA GLY A 97 -4.77 13.73 -29.09
C GLY A 97 -5.49 14.43 -27.92
N PRO A 98 -6.59 15.17 -28.20
CA PRO A 98 -7.42 15.77 -27.15
C PRO A 98 -8.17 14.67 -26.37
N GLY A 99 -8.31 14.87 -25.04
CA GLY A 99 -8.85 13.86 -24.12
C GLY A 99 -7.78 13.05 -23.38
N LEU A 100 -6.50 13.43 -23.46
CA LEU A 100 -5.44 12.87 -22.61
C LEU A 100 -5.43 13.51 -21.21
N SER A 101 -5.82 14.78 -21.09
CA SER A 101 -5.91 15.47 -19.80
C SER A 101 -7.07 14.93 -18.96
N SER A 102 -6.97 15.05 -17.63
CA SER A 102 -7.95 14.52 -16.67
C SER A 102 -8.15 13.00 -16.66
N ASN A 103 -7.50 12.26 -17.56
CA ASN A 103 -7.66 10.81 -17.69
C ASN A 103 -6.60 10.02 -16.91
N ILE A 104 -6.99 8.81 -16.52
CA ILE A 104 -6.21 7.88 -15.72
C ILE A 104 -6.05 6.59 -16.53
N PHE A 105 -4.81 6.28 -16.88
CA PHE A 105 -4.43 5.17 -17.74
C PHE A 105 -3.73 4.05 -16.96
N ASP A 106 -3.80 2.82 -17.45
CA ASP A 106 -2.90 1.74 -17.05
C ASP A 106 -1.54 1.85 -17.79
N GLY A 107 -0.62 0.91 -17.51
CA GLY A 107 0.72 0.90 -18.13
C GLY A 107 0.74 0.79 -19.66
N ILE A 108 -0.34 0.28 -20.28
CA ILE A 108 -0.49 0.15 -21.74
C ILE A 108 -1.53 1.13 -22.33
N GLN A 109 -1.81 2.22 -21.60
CA GLN A 109 -2.67 3.33 -22.02
C GLN A 109 -4.19 3.03 -22.09
N ARG A 110 -4.70 2.03 -21.39
CA ARG A 110 -6.16 1.82 -21.27
C ARG A 110 -6.76 2.67 -20.15
N PRO A 111 -7.87 3.42 -20.37
CA PRO A 111 -8.46 4.27 -19.36
C PRO A 111 -9.22 3.45 -18.31
N LEU A 112 -8.78 3.52 -17.04
CA LEU A 112 -9.31 2.70 -15.94
C LEU A 112 -10.82 2.90 -15.72
N LYS A 113 -11.31 4.13 -15.91
CA LYS A 113 -12.74 4.45 -15.81
C LYS A 113 -13.57 3.73 -16.87
N ALA A 114 -13.11 3.69 -18.13
CA ALA A 114 -13.83 3.00 -19.19
C ALA A 114 -13.78 1.47 -18.99
N ILE A 115 -12.66 0.93 -18.49
CA ILE A 115 -12.57 -0.48 -18.08
C ILE A 115 -13.65 -0.81 -17.04
N GLN A 116 -13.78 0.00 -15.99
CA GLN A 116 -14.80 -0.17 -14.94
C GLN A 116 -16.23 -0.08 -15.50
N GLU A 117 -16.49 0.90 -16.38
CA GLU A 117 -17.81 1.09 -17.00
C GLU A 117 -18.19 -0.07 -17.94
N VAL A 118 -17.23 -0.67 -18.64
CA VAL A 118 -17.46 -1.83 -19.54
C VAL A 118 -17.54 -3.14 -18.76
N SER A 119 -16.68 -3.35 -17.76
CA SER A 119 -16.64 -4.60 -16.98
C SER A 119 -17.73 -4.69 -15.92
N GLN A 120 -18.28 -3.55 -15.47
CA GLN A 120 -19.16 -3.43 -14.31
C GLN A 120 -18.59 -4.13 -13.06
N SER A 121 -17.25 -4.12 -12.94
CA SER A 121 -16.48 -4.83 -11.92
C SER A 121 -15.39 -3.92 -11.34
N ILE A 122 -15.00 -4.20 -10.10
CA ILE A 122 -13.83 -3.58 -9.46
C ILE A 122 -12.49 -4.18 -9.96
N TYR A 123 -12.55 -5.32 -10.65
CA TYR A 123 -11.39 -5.99 -11.23
C TYR A 123 -11.26 -5.66 -12.72
N ILE A 124 -10.02 -5.53 -13.18
CA ILE A 124 -9.68 -5.43 -14.60
C ILE A 124 -9.72 -6.85 -15.20
N PRO A 125 -10.64 -7.16 -16.13
CA PRO A 125 -10.64 -8.45 -16.80
C PRO A 125 -9.41 -8.60 -17.70
N ARG A 126 -8.90 -9.83 -17.83
CA ARG A 126 -7.87 -10.14 -18.82
C ARG A 126 -8.43 -10.02 -20.24
N GLY A 127 -7.58 -9.65 -21.19
CA GLY A 127 -7.96 -9.49 -22.60
C GLY A 127 -8.86 -8.29 -22.87
N ILE A 128 -9.13 -7.42 -21.88
CA ILE A 128 -10.05 -6.29 -22.09
C ILE A 128 -9.43 -5.24 -23.00
N GLU A 129 -10.07 -5.02 -24.14
CA GLU A 129 -9.73 -3.96 -25.08
C GLU A 129 -10.68 -2.76 -24.89
N THR A 130 -10.09 -1.61 -24.60
CA THR A 130 -10.77 -0.30 -24.56
C THR A 130 -9.92 0.71 -25.34
N PRO A 131 -10.51 1.61 -26.13
CA PRO A 131 -9.75 2.64 -26.82
C PRO A 131 -9.15 3.61 -25.79
N ALA A 132 -7.96 4.16 -26.08
CA ALA A 132 -7.29 5.07 -25.15
C ALA A 132 -8.00 6.43 -25.10
N LEU A 133 -8.46 6.93 -26.26
CA LEU A 133 -9.29 8.12 -26.35
C LEU A 133 -10.76 7.77 -26.65
N ASP A 134 -11.70 8.52 -26.06
CA ASP A 134 -13.13 8.31 -26.34
C ASP A 134 -13.49 8.80 -27.76
N LYS A 135 -13.79 7.84 -28.63
CA LYS A 135 -14.14 8.05 -30.04
C LYS A 135 -15.57 8.58 -30.23
N LYS A 136 -16.37 8.69 -29.16
CA LYS A 136 -17.74 9.25 -29.17
C LYS A 136 -17.81 10.72 -28.79
N LEU A 137 -16.77 11.26 -28.16
CA LEU A 137 -16.80 12.62 -27.61
C LEU A 137 -16.48 13.64 -28.70
N GLU A 138 -17.37 14.62 -28.86
CA GLU A 138 -17.24 15.72 -29.84
C GLU A 138 -16.42 16.88 -29.26
N TRP A 139 -15.38 17.28 -29.97
CA TRP A 139 -14.53 18.43 -29.66
C TRP A 139 -14.81 19.60 -30.60
N GLN A 140 -14.75 20.83 -30.09
CA GLN A 140 -14.78 22.03 -30.93
C GLN A 140 -13.40 22.26 -31.56
N PHE A 141 -13.33 22.11 -32.88
CA PHE A 141 -12.13 22.32 -33.68
C PHE A 141 -12.12 23.71 -34.31
N GLU A 142 -10.97 24.37 -34.24
CA GLU A 142 -10.71 25.65 -34.90
C GLU A 142 -9.43 25.50 -35.75
N PRO A 143 -9.52 25.54 -37.10
CA PRO A 143 -8.34 25.43 -37.94
C PRO A 143 -7.43 26.65 -37.73
N SER A 144 -6.11 26.41 -37.69
CA SER A 144 -5.13 27.49 -37.76
C SER A 144 -5.13 28.07 -39.18
N GLY A 145 -4.40 29.17 -39.42
CA GLY A 145 -4.48 29.94 -40.68
C GLY A 145 -4.03 29.25 -41.99
N VAL A 146 -3.83 27.92 -41.97
CA VAL A 146 -3.49 27.05 -43.09
C VAL A 146 -4.63 27.00 -44.11
N LYS A 147 -4.28 27.01 -45.41
CA LYS A 147 -5.22 26.97 -46.53
C LYS A 147 -4.94 25.78 -47.45
N VAL A 148 -5.97 25.40 -48.22
CA VAL A 148 -5.83 24.44 -49.32
C VAL A 148 -4.81 25.00 -50.32
N GLY A 149 -3.79 24.20 -50.64
CA GLY A 149 -2.65 24.59 -51.47
C GLY A 149 -1.39 24.97 -50.69
N ASP A 150 -1.44 25.17 -49.36
CA ASP A 150 -0.25 25.43 -48.56
C ASP A 150 0.58 24.14 -48.38
N HIS A 151 1.90 24.30 -48.26
CA HIS A 151 2.81 23.20 -47.92
C HIS A 151 2.93 23.05 -46.41
N VAL A 152 2.76 21.83 -45.91
CA VAL A 152 2.87 21.47 -44.49
C VAL A 152 3.88 20.34 -44.28
N ALA A 153 4.58 20.39 -43.15
CA ALA A 153 5.55 19.42 -42.69
C ALA A 153 5.18 18.88 -41.30
N GLY A 154 5.84 17.79 -40.89
CA GLY A 154 5.62 17.18 -39.59
C GLY A 154 5.84 18.18 -38.45
N GLY A 155 4.95 18.15 -37.44
CA GLY A 155 4.95 19.08 -36.32
C GLY A 155 4.18 20.38 -36.56
N ASP A 156 3.82 20.73 -37.79
CA ASP A 156 3.05 21.95 -38.09
C ASP A 156 1.66 21.93 -37.42
N VAL A 157 1.27 23.03 -36.78
CA VAL A 157 -0.05 23.18 -36.15
C VAL A 157 -1.06 23.60 -37.20
N PHE A 158 -1.95 22.68 -37.58
CA PHE A 158 -3.05 22.94 -38.52
C PHE A 158 -4.38 23.29 -37.85
N GLY A 159 -4.48 23.16 -36.52
CA GLY A 159 -5.64 23.61 -35.75
C GLY A 159 -5.47 23.50 -34.26
N SER A 160 -6.46 23.98 -33.53
CA SER A 160 -6.55 23.94 -32.08
C SER A 160 -7.91 23.43 -31.62
N VAL A 161 -7.92 22.72 -30.50
CA VAL A 161 -9.12 22.23 -29.81
C VAL A 161 -9.16 22.84 -28.41
N TYR A 162 -10.34 23.26 -27.96
CA TYR A 162 -10.56 23.58 -26.56
C TYR A 162 -10.74 22.29 -25.75
N GLU A 163 -9.81 22.02 -24.83
CA GLU A 163 -9.87 20.84 -23.96
C GLU A 163 -10.47 21.20 -22.59
N ASN A 164 -9.75 21.99 -21.78
CA ASN A 164 -10.14 22.37 -20.40
C ASN A 164 -9.89 23.87 -20.13
N SER A 165 -10.36 24.39 -18.99
CA SER A 165 -10.12 25.79 -18.57
C SER A 165 -8.62 26.13 -18.47
N LEU A 166 -7.80 25.20 -17.98
CA LEU A 166 -6.34 25.31 -17.90
C LEU A 166 -5.64 25.03 -19.24
N LEU A 167 -6.22 24.18 -20.09
CA LEU A 167 -5.69 23.80 -21.40
C LEU A 167 -6.60 24.31 -22.52
N ARG A 168 -6.73 25.65 -22.59
CA ARG A 168 -7.63 26.33 -23.53
C ARG A 168 -7.32 26.00 -24.99
N ASN A 169 -6.03 25.83 -25.31
CA ASN A 169 -5.56 25.48 -26.64
C ASN A 169 -4.78 24.16 -26.58
N HIS A 170 -5.40 23.08 -27.07
CA HIS A 170 -4.73 21.85 -27.44
C HIS A 170 -4.34 21.94 -28.91
N ASN A 171 -3.05 22.11 -29.20
CA ASN A 171 -2.55 22.29 -30.57
C ASN A 171 -2.53 20.95 -31.30
N ILE A 172 -3.33 20.83 -32.37
CA ILE A 172 -3.37 19.66 -33.24
C ILE A 172 -2.27 19.81 -34.29
N MET A 173 -1.32 18.86 -34.27
CA MET A 173 -0.08 18.90 -35.04
C MET A 173 -0.04 17.78 -36.07
N LEU A 174 0.53 18.05 -37.25
CA LEU A 174 0.77 17.01 -38.25
C LEU A 174 1.76 15.96 -37.70
N PRO A 175 1.52 14.65 -37.89
CA PRO A 175 2.47 13.61 -37.44
C PRO A 175 3.89 13.85 -37.99
N PRO A 176 4.96 13.65 -37.20
CA PRO A 176 6.33 14.05 -37.60
C PRO A 176 6.85 13.45 -38.92
N ASN A 177 6.35 12.27 -39.31
CA ASN A 177 6.76 11.57 -40.53
C ASN A 177 5.98 12.02 -41.78
N ALA A 178 4.91 12.82 -41.60
CA ALA A 178 4.08 13.30 -42.69
C ALA A 178 4.57 14.66 -43.22
N ARG A 179 4.39 14.87 -44.52
CA ARG A 179 4.64 16.13 -45.23
C ARG A 179 3.79 16.13 -46.50
N GLY A 180 3.41 17.29 -47.01
CA GLY A 180 2.64 17.37 -48.25
C GLY A 180 2.06 18.74 -48.53
N THR A 181 1.23 18.81 -49.55
CA THR A 181 0.42 20.00 -49.87
C THR A 181 -1.01 19.74 -49.42
N VAL A 182 -1.64 20.68 -48.72
CA VAL A 182 -3.00 20.51 -48.17
C VAL A 182 -4.01 20.46 -49.32
N THR A 183 -4.75 19.34 -49.43
CA THR A 183 -5.84 19.19 -50.42
C THR A 183 -7.21 19.49 -49.83
N TYR A 184 -7.38 19.24 -48.53
CA TYR A 184 -8.61 19.53 -47.78
C TYR A 184 -8.26 19.84 -46.33
N ILE A 185 -8.99 20.78 -45.73
CA ILE A 185 -8.98 21.09 -44.30
C ILE A 185 -10.44 21.27 -43.85
N ALA A 186 -10.80 20.68 -42.72
CA ALA A 186 -12.14 20.77 -42.17
C ALA A 186 -12.44 22.21 -41.67
N PRO A 187 -13.66 22.74 -41.90
CA PRO A 187 -14.07 24.02 -41.33
C PRO A 187 -14.17 23.95 -39.80
N SER A 188 -14.23 25.10 -39.12
CA SER A 188 -14.50 25.09 -37.67
C SER A 188 -15.88 24.48 -37.38
N GLY A 189 -15.93 23.61 -36.39
CA GLY A 189 -17.11 22.80 -36.08
C GLY A 189 -16.86 21.80 -34.95
N ARG A 190 -17.83 20.90 -34.75
CA ARG A 190 -17.70 19.78 -33.82
C ARG A 190 -17.35 18.51 -34.58
N TYR A 191 -16.35 17.79 -34.09
CA TYR A 191 -15.84 16.56 -34.66
C TYR A 191 -15.35 15.62 -33.55
N THR A 192 -15.33 14.33 -33.81
CA THR A 192 -14.71 13.32 -32.95
C THR A 192 -13.21 13.23 -33.22
N VAL A 193 -12.47 12.56 -32.32
CA VAL A 193 -11.03 12.27 -32.52
C VAL A 193 -10.73 11.36 -33.72
N ALA A 194 -11.74 10.65 -34.23
CA ALA A 194 -11.62 9.73 -35.37
C ALA A 194 -11.97 10.35 -36.72
N ASP A 195 -12.58 11.55 -36.74
CA ASP A 195 -12.96 12.21 -37.99
C ASP A 195 -11.74 12.75 -38.75
N VAL A 196 -11.79 12.73 -40.08
CA VAL A 196 -10.72 13.25 -40.94
C VAL A 196 -10.79 14.78 -40.98
N VAL A 197 -9.75 15.42 -40.45
CA VAL A 197 -9.66 16.88 -40.29
C VAL A 197 -8.78 17.52 -41.36
N LEU A 198 -7.79 16.79 -41.87
CA LEU A 198 -6.84 17.28 -42.87
C LEU A 198 -6.50 16.18 -43.88
N GLU A 199 -6.44 16.54 -45.17
CA GLU A 199 -5.85 15.70 -46.21
C GLU A 199 -4.63 16.38 -46.83
N THR A 200 -3.55 15.62 -47.03
CA THR A 200 -2.30 16.09 -47.63
C THR A 200 -1.90 15.20 -48.81
N GLU A 201 -1.46 15.81 -49.91
CA GLU A 201 -0.90 15.10 -51.06
C GLU A 201 0.62 15.26 -51.13
N PHE A 202 1.33 14.14 -51.29
CA PHE A 202 2.78 14.10 -51.48
C PHE A 202 3.14 13.01 -52.51
N GLU A 203 3.91 13.37 -53.53
CA GLU A 203 4.33 12.47 -54.63
C GLU A 203 3.16 11.69 -55.30
N GLY A 204 1.96 12.29 -55.31
CA GLY A 204 0.74 11.69 -55.87
C GLY A 204 -0.01 10.72 -54.94
N VAL A 205 0.49 10.50 -53.72
CA VAL A 205 -0.20 9.76 -52.67
C VAL A 205 -0.96 10.75 -51.78
N LYS A 206 -2.24 10.48 -51.52
CA LYS A 206 -3.05 11.23 -50.58
C LYS A 206 -3.09 10.53 -49.22
N SER A 207 -2.79 11.28 -48.17
CA SER A 207 -2.81 10.82 -46.79
C SER A 207 -3.86 11.61 -46.00
N GLN A 208 -4.68 10.90 -45.23
CA GLN A 208 -5.71 11.46 -44.36
C GLN A 208 -5.18 11.53 -42.92
N HIS A 209 -5.49 12.63 -42.22
CA HIS A 209 -5.08 12.87 -40.83
C HIS A 209 -6.30 13.27 -39.99
N THR A 210 -6.41 12.69 -38.81
CA THR A 210 -7.45 13.02 -37.81
C THR A 210 -6.85 13.92 -36.72
N MET A 211 -7.60 14.19 -35.64
CA MET A 211 -7.04 14.87 -34.46
C MET A 211 -6.11 13.99 -33.61
N MET A 212 -6.13 12.68 -33.85
CA MET A 212 -5.38 11.68 -33.11
C MET A 212 -4.21 11.16 -33.95
N GLN A 213 -3.02 11.14 -33.37
CA GLN A 213 -1.86 10.46 -33.96
C GLN A 213 -1.45 9.26 -33.10
N VAL A 214 -0.90 8.22 -33.73
CA VAL A 214 -0.35 7.05 -33.02
C VAL A 214 1.18 7.14 -33.05
N TRP A 215 1.84 6.99 -31.90
CA TRP A 215 3.31 7.10 -31.81
C TRP A 215 3.95 5.95 -30.99
N PRO A 216 5.02 5.30 -31.47
CA PRO A 216 5.71 4.23 -30.73
C PRO A 216 6.36 4.72 -29.44
N VAL A 217 6.08 4.08 -28.29
CA VAL A 217 6.53 4.57 -26.97
C VAL A 217 8.05 4.49 -26.76
N ARG A 218 8.69 3.55 -27.47
CA ARG A 218 10.14 3.31 -27.40
C ARG A 218 10.95 4.25 -28.31
N LEU A 219 10.31 5.04 -29.18
CA LEU A 219 10.96 6.03 -30.02
C LEU A 219 10.74 7.45 -29.46
N PRO A 220 11.81 8.23 -29.19
CA PRO A 220 11.66 9.62 -28.76
C PRO A 220 11.05 10.46 -29.89
N ARG A 221 10.13 11.38 -29.56
CA ARG A 221 9.53 12.27 -30.54
C ARG A 221 10.57 13.28 -31.07
N PRO A 222 10.69 13.45 -32.40
CA PRO A 222 11.73 14.27 -33.02
C PRO A 222 11.52 15.76 -32.73
N VAL A 223 12.63 16.49 -32.64
CA VAL A 223 12.68 17.94 -32.34
C VAL A 223 13.63 18.63 -33.31
N THR A 224 13.50 19.96 -33.46
CA THR A 224 14.37 20.74 -34.35
C THR A 224 15.79 20.85 -33.77
N GLU A 225 15.89 21.24 -32.50
CA GLU A 225 17.17 21.37 -31.77
C GLU A 225 16.94 21.24 -30.26
N LYS A 226 17.92 20.67 -29.53
CA LYS A 226 17.98 20.75 -28.06
C LYS A 226 18.61 22.07 -27.65
N LEU A 227 18.03 22.74 -26.67
CA LEU A 227 18.49 24.03 -26.14
C LEU A 227 18.99 23.87 -24.70
N ALA A 228 19.87 24.76 -24.27
CA ALA A 228 20.22 24.88 -22.86
C ALA A 228 19.00 25.37 -22.05
N ALA A 229 18.76 24.78 -20.89
CA ALA A 229 17.70 25.21 -19.98
C ALA A 229 18.23 26.34 -19.07
N ASP A 230 17.57 27.48 -19.15
CA ASP A 230 17.92 28.79 -18.58
C ASP A 230 16.89 29.28 -17.54
N HIS A 231 15.69 28.70 -17.52
CA HIS A 231 14.61 29.05 -16.61
C HIS A 231 14.49 28.02 -15.47
N PRO A 232 14.35 28.43 -14.19
CA PRO A 232 14.15 27.49 -13.09
C PRO A 232 12.79 26.81 -13.13
N LEU A 233 12.77 25.54 -12.70
CA LEU A 233 11.56 24.83 -12.30
C LEU A 233 11.34 25.16 -10.83
N LEU A 234 10.43 26.09 -10.55
CA LEU A 234 10.07 26.46 -9.19
C LEU A 234 9.24 25.33 -8.58
N THR A 235 9.67 24.80 -7.44
CA THR A 235 9.00 23.71 -6.72
C THR A 235 8.09 24.24 -5.61
N GLY A 236 8.31 25.48 -5.17
CA GLY A 236 7.66 26.08 -4.01
C GLY A 236 8.26 25.67 -2.67
N GLN A 237 9.32 24.85 -2.67
CA GLN A 237 10.03 24.42 -1.47
C GLN A 237 11.36 25.17 -1.35
N ARG A 238 11.56 25.88 -0.24
CA ARG A 238 12.72 26.76 -0.01
C ARG A 238 14.06 26.06 -0.21
N VAL A 239 14.24 24.87 0.35
CA VAL A 239 15.49 24.10 0.23
C VAL A 239 15.79 23.67 -1.21
N LEU A 240 14.76 23.29 -1.97
CA LEU A 240 14.91 22.83 -3.36
C LEU A 240 15.19 24.02 -4.28
N ASP A 241 14.38 25.07 -4.19
CA ASP A 241 14.49 26.25 -5.05
C ASP A 241 15.72 27.11 -4.73
N ALA A 242 16.23 27.07 -3.49
CA ALA A 242 17.42 27.82 -3.10
C ALA A 242 18.74 27.05 -3.16
N LEU A 243 18.84 25.86 -2.54
CA LEU A 243 20.14 25.18 -2.41
C LEU A 243 20.43 24.20 -3.55
N PHE A 244 19.39 23.62 -4.17
CA PHE A 244 19.50 22.55 -5.16
C PHE A 244 18.52 22.73 -6.35
N PRO A 245 18.48 23.91 -6.99
CA PRO A 245 17.44 24.24 -7.97
C PRO A 245 17.48 23.31 -9.17
N CYS A 246 16.29 23.03 -9.71
CA CYS A 246 16.10 22.39 -11.01
C CYS A 246 15.69 23.43 -12.06
N VAL A 247 15.78 23.06 -13.33
CA VAL A 247 15.45 23.88 -14.50
C VAL A 247 14.28 23.27 -15.27
N GLN A 248 13.53 24.09 -16.00
CA GLN A 248 12.51 23.60 -16.93
C GLN A 248 13.19 22.87 -18.09
N GLY A 249 13.01 21.56 -18.18
CA GLY A 249 13.80 20.68 -19.04
C GLY A 249 14.90 19.90 -18.31
N GLY A 250 15.01 20.03 -16.99
CA GLY A 250 16.04 19.39 -16.18
C GLY A 250 15.78 17.92 -15.86
N THR A 251 16.81 17.24 -15.36
CA THR A 251 16.75 15.87 -14.83
C THR A 251 17.09 15.88 -13.34
N THR A 252 16.18 15.33 -12.53
CA THR A 252 16.31 15.24 -11.07
C THR A 252 16.04 13.82 -10.60
N ALA A 253 16.86 13.33 -9.67
CA ALA A 253 16.53 12.17 -8.87
C ALA A 253 16.17 12.55 -7.43
N ILE A 254 15.17 11.86 -6.87
CA ILE A 254 14.80 11.90 -5.45
C ILE A 254 15.04 10.52 -4.84
N PRO A 255 16.28 10.16 -4.47
CA PRO A 255 16.56 8.95 -3.74
C PRO A 255 16.27 9.13 -2.24
N GLY A 256 15.66 8.11 -1.65
CA GLY A 256 15.46 8.04 -0.22
C GLY A 256 14.80 6.73 0.19
N ALA A 257 14.93 6.37 1.47
CA ALA A 257 14.20 5.23 2.01
C ALA A 257 12.67 5.45 1.95
N PHE A 258 11.91 4.39 2.21
CA PHE A 258 10.46 4.48 2.40
C PHE A 258 10.12 5.40 3.60
N GLY A 259 8.96 6.05 3.57
CA GLY A 259 8.54 7.00 4.61
C GLY A 259 9.31 8.34 4.68
N CYS A 260 10.34 8.56 3.86
CA CYS A 260 11.14 9.79 3.92
C CYS A 260 10.46 11.04 3.31
N GLY A 261 9.27 10.91 2.72
CA GLY A 261 8.54 12.05 2.11
C GLY A 261 8.75 12.24 0.60
N LYS A 262 9.20 11.21 -0.13
CA LYS A 262 9.31 11.24 -1.61
C LYS A 262 7.99 11.63 -2.27
N THR A 263 6.92 10.90 -1.97
CA THR A 263 5.57 11.13 -2.50
C THR A 263 5.04 12.52 -2.14
N VAL A 264 5.38 13.04 -0.94
CA VAL A 264 4.99 14.40 -0.51
C VAL A 264 5.67 15.47 -1.37
N ILE A 265 6.96 15.31 -1.71
CA ILE A 265 7.66 16.23 -2.62
C ILE A 265 7.08 16.12 -4.05
N SER A 266 6.82 14.90 -4.54
CA SER A 266 6.15 14.66 -5.83
C SER A 266 4.76 15.31 -5.90
N GLN A 267 3.96 15.20 -4.84
CA GLN A 267 2.63 15.81 -4.73
C GLN A 267 2.73 17.33 -4.67
N SER A 268 3.68 17.87 -3.89
CA SER A 268 3.92 19.32 -3.77
C SER A 268 4.36 19.93 -5.12
N LEU A 269 5.26 19.25 -5.83
CA LEU A 269 5.67 19.63 -7.19
C LEU A 269 4.50 19.61 -8.18
N SER A 270 3.59 18.63 -8.06
CA SER A 270 2.36 18.56 -8.88
C SER A 270 1.38 19.71 -8.58
N LYS A 271 1.29 20.13 -7.31
CA LYS A 271 0.43 21.25 -6.89
C LYS A 271 0.98 22.59 -7.36
N TYR A 272 2.26 22.85 -7.07
CA TYR A 272 2.82 24.21 -7.06
C TYR A 272 3.89 24.50 -8.12
N SER A 273 4.29 23.52 -8.94
CA SER A 273 5.27 23.83 -9.98
C SER A 273 4.74 24.77 -11.06
N ASN A 274 5.64 25.58 -11.60
CA ASN A 274 5.42 26.44 -12.77
C ASN A 274 5.41 25.63 -14.09
N SER A 275 4.72 24.49 -14.08
CA SER A 275 4.55 23.59 -15.23
C SER A 275 3.15 23.74 -15.82
N ASP A 276 3.05 23.83 -17.15
CA ASP A 276 1.79 23.90 -17.89
C ASP A 276 1.03 22.56 -17.83
N PHE A 277 1.78 21.46 -17.78
CA PHE A 277 1.22 20.10 -17.78
C PHE A 277 2.05 19.15 -16.91
N ILE A 278 1.38 18.19 -16.27
CA ILE A 278 2.00 17.21 -15.37
C ILE A 278 1.66 15.79 -15.83
N VAL A 279 2.66 14.91 -15.86
CA VAL A 279 2.47 13.47 -16.09
C VAL A 279 3.02 12.71 -14.89
N TYR A 280 2.20 11.87 -14.26
CA TYR A 280 2.56 11.12 -13.05
C TYR A 280 2.45 9.61 -13.28
N VAL A 281 3.44 8.83 -12.82
CA VAL A 281 3.49 7.36 -12.96
C VAL A 281 3.73 6.69 -11.59
N GLY A 282 2.96 5.66 -11.22
CA GLY A 282 2.93 5.05 -9.85
C GLY A 282 2.93 3.49 -9.77
N CYS A 283 3.56 2.82 -8.76
CA CYS A 283 3.63 1.32 -8.61
C CYS A 283 3.70 0.69 -7.16
N PHE A 284 2.68 -0.08 -6.66
CA PHE A 284 2.53 -0.54 -5.22
C PHE A 284 1.76 -1.90 -4.90
N ALA A 285 1.88 -2.51 -3.68
CA ALA A 285 1.45 -3.91 -3.26
C ALA A 285 0.45 -4.05 -2.04
N LYS A 286 -0.15 -5.25 -1.75
CA LYS A 286 -1.33 -5.50 -0.83
C LYS A 286 -1.41 -6.90 -0.11
N GLY A 287 -2.28 -7.15 0.92
CA GLY A 287 -2.81 -8.52 1.23
C GLY A 287 -3.27 -9.07 2.64
N THR A 288 -3.90 -8.36 3.60
CA THR A 288 -4.24 -8.90 4.97
C THR A 288 -5.75 -9.18 5.25
N PRO A 289 -6.18 -10.31 5.87
CA PRO A 289 -7.61 -10.65 6.07
C PRO A 289 -8.27 -10.25 7.43
N VAL A 290 -9.50 -9.72 7.37
CA VAL A 290 -10.37 -9.27 8.49
C VAL A 290 -11.74 -9.95 8.45
N LEU A 291 -12.38 -10.12 9.63
CA LEU A 291 -13.72 -10.72 9.77
C LEU A 291 -14.82 -9.64 9.78
N MET A 292 -15.74 -9.73 8.83
CA MET A 292 -16.86 -8.81 8.69
C MET A 292 -18.10 -9.28 9.47
N ALA A 293 -19.04 -8.37 9.75
CA ALA A 293 -20.29 -8.67 10.43
C ALA A 293 -21.25 -9.56 9.60
N ASP A 294 -21.03 -9.70 8.29
CA ASP A 294 -21.72 -10.64 7.40
C ASP A 294 -21.08 -12.05 7.40
N GLY A 295 -20.10 -12.30 8.28
CA GLY A 295 -19.39 -13.57 8.40
C GLY A 295 -18.38 -13.85 7.28
N ALA A 296 -18.27 -12.97 6.29
CA ALA A 296 -17.23 -13.08 5.27
C ALA A 296 -15.88 -12.63 5.82
N THR A 297 -14.82 -13.25 5.29
CA THR A 297 -13.47 -12.71 5.40
C THR A 297 -13.26 -11.74 4.23
N ARG A 298 -13.05 -10.46 4.51
CA ARG A 298 -12.58 -9.48 3.51
C ARG A 298 -11.14 -9.12 3.81
N ALA A 299 -10.35 -8.83 2.79
CA ALA A 299 -9.09 -8.18 3.05
C ALA A 299 -9.36 -6.79 3.66
N VAL A 300 -8.67 -6.45 4.74
CA VAL A 300 -8.76 -5.21 5.55
C VAL A 300 -8.68 -3.92 4.72
N GLU A 301 -8.00 -4.04 3.60
CA GLU A 301 -7.70 -3.09 2.55
C GLU A 301 -8.81 -2.94 1.49
N ASN A 302 -9.87 -3.75 1.63
CA ASN A 302 -11.14 -3.75 0.91
C ASN A 302 -12.32 -3.54 1.90
N VAL A 303 -12.05 -2.96 3.07
CA VAL A 303 -13.06 -2.54 4.05
C VAL A 303 -13.27 -1.04 3.88
N ASP A 304 -14.51 -0.63 3.66
CA ASP A 304 -14.88 0.75 3.37
C ASP A 304 -15.41 1.50 4.61
N ILE A 305 -15.47 2.83 4.55
CA ILE A 305 -16.14 3.63 5.59
C ILE A 305 -17.65 3.35 5.51
N GLY A 306 -18.25 2.97 6.64
CA GLY A 306 -19.63 2.50 6.75
C GLY A 306 -19.80 0.98 6.71
N ASP A 307 -18.74 0.19 6.42
CA ASP A 307 -18.77 -1.26 6.63
C ASP A 307 -18.91 -1.59 8.13
N LYS A 308 -19.32 -2.83 8.40
CA LYS A 308 -19.46 -3.35 9.77
C LYS A 308 -18.53 -4.51 10.05
N VAL A 309 -17.68 -4.37 11.05
CA VAL A 309 -16.79 -5.42 11.59
C VAL A 309 -17.30 -5.93 12.93
N LEU A 310 -16.87 -7.11 13.37
CA LEU A 310 -17.29 -7.66 14.66
C LEU A 310 -16.36 -7.22 15.80
N GLY A 311 -16.95 -6.92 16.96
CA GLY A 311 -16.27 -6.49 18.19
C GLY A 311 -15.84 -7.60 19.16
N GLU A 312 -15.21 -7.23 20.27
CA GLU A 312 -14.92 -8.13 21.41
C GLU A 312 -16.19 -8.76 22.00
N ASP A 313 -17.28 -7.99 22.03
CA ASP A 313 -18.63 -8.43 22.42
C ASP A 313 -19.34 -9.27 21.35
N GLY A 314 -18.67 -9.57 20.23
CA GLY A 314 -19.24 -10.29 19.11
C GLY A 314 -20.35 -9.53 18.36
N LEU A 315 -20.52 -8.23 18.60
CA LEU A 315 -21.53 -7.37 17.95
C LEU A 315 -20.94 -6.52 16.82
N PRO A 316 -21.76 -6.06 15.84
CA PRO A 316 -21.28 -5.24 14.72
C PRO A 316 -20.93 -3.80 15.13
N ARG A 317 -19.78 -3.31 14.66
CA ARG A 317 -19.26 -1.94 14.87
C ARG A 317 -19.00 -1.28 13.51
N GLU A 318 -19.36 -0.01 13.40
CA GLU A 318 -19.26 0.75 12.14
C GLU A 318 -17.86 1.36 11.97
N VAL A 319 -17.31 1.20 10.77
CA VAL A 319 -16.01 1.76 10.38
C VAL A 319 -16.18 3.24 10.01
N VAL A 320 -15.48 4.13 10.73
CA VAL A 320 -15.60 5.60 10.58
C VAL A 320 -14.39 6.22 9.90
N ALA A 321 -13.20 5.64 10.06
CA ALA A 321 -12.00 6.07 9.35
C ALA A 321 -11.07 4.87 9.08
N LEU A 322 -10.12 5.05 8.17
CA LEU A 322 -9.18 4.00 7.75
C LEU A 322 -7.75 4.55 7.82
N PRO A 323 -7.08 4.55 9.00
CA PRO A 323 -5.69 5.01 9.11
C PRO A 323 -4.75 4.18 8.22
N ARG A 324 -3.62 4.78 7.80
CA ARG A 324 -2.71 4.31 6.72
C ARG A 324 -1.24 4.66 7.08
N GLY A 325 -0.24 3.79 6.88
CA GLY A 325 1.16 4.10 7.24
C GLY A 325 2.22 2.97 7.24
N THR A 326 3.47 3.30 7.62
CA THR A 326 4.64 2.37 7.63
C THR A 326 5.37 2.33 8.99
N GLU A 327 5.66 1.15 9.55
CA GLU A 327 6.39 1.01 10.83
C GLU A 327 7.10 -0.36 10.95
N THR A 328 7.93 -0.55 11.98
CA THR A 328 8.45 -1.87 12.37
C THR A 328 7.28 -2.83 12.59
N MET A 329 7.35 -4.05 12.04
CA MET A 329 6.29 -5.04 12.18
C MET A 329 6.60 -6.02 13.32
N TYR A 330 5.57 -6.63 13.88
CA TYR A 330 5.69 -7.72 14.83
C TYR A 330 4.75 -8.85 14.38
N GLU A 331 5.30 -10.06 14.25
CA GLU A 331 4.50 -11.27 14.09
C GLU A 331 4.12 -11.77 15.48
N ILE A 332 2.81 -11.89 15.72
CA ILE A 332 2.23 -12.44 16.95
C ILE A 332 1.77 -13.84 16.64
N THR A 333 2.27 -14.82 17.39
CA THR A 333 1.86 -16.22 17.26
C THR A 333 1.45 -16.80 18.61
N GLU A 334 0.34 -17.54 18.64
CA GLU A 334 -0.11 -18.33 19.79
C GLU A 334 0.98 -19.31 20.24
N ALA A 335 1.31 -19.28 21.54
CA ALA A 335 2.28 -20.19 22.13
C ALA A 335 1.68 -21.61 22.26
N ALA A 336 2.43 -22.63 21.85
CA ALA A 336 1.97 -24.02 21.91
C ALA A 336 1.90 -24.58 23.34
N ASP A 337 2.73 -24.06 24.25
CA ASP A 337 2.85 -24.49 25.64
C ASP A 337 3.49 -23.35 26.47
N GLU A 338 3.10 -23.20 27.74
CA GLU A 338 3.56 -22.10 28.62
C GLU A 338 5.09 -22.12 28.86
N ALA A 339 5.74 -23.26 28.62
CA ALA A 339 7.16 -23.48 28.92
C ALA A 339 8.10 -23.53 27.70
N THR A 340 7.62 -23.73 26.47
CA THR A 340 8.50 -24.12 25.34
C THR A 340 8.69 -23.09 24.23
N ALA A 341 7.93 -21.98 24.24
CA ALA A 341 8.05 -20.89 23.26
C ALA A 341 8.03 -21.33 21.77
N ALA A 342 7.36 -22.45 21.47
CA ALA A 342 7.15 -22.93 20.11
C ALA A 342 5.80 -22.41 19.56
N PRO A 343 5.69 -22.10 18.25
CA PRO A 343 4.44 -21.66 17.64
C PRO A 343 3.40 -22.78 17.58
N ALA A 344 2.15 -22.48 17.97
CA ALA A 344 1.04 -23.42 17.91
C ALA A 344 0.61 -23.72 16.46
N LEU A 345 0.48 -25.00 16.12
CA LEU A 345 0.25 -25.45 14.74
C LEU A 345 -1.24 -25.29 14.38
N GLY A 346 -1.58 -24.29 13.57
CA GLY A 346 -2.98 -23.86 13.36
C GLY A 346 -3.50 -22.93 14.46
N GLY A 347 -2.60 -22.33 15.25
CA GLY A 347 -2.93 -21.32 16.25
C GLY A 347 -3.25 -19.93 15.67
N VAL A 348 -3.59 -18.99 16.54
CA VAL A 348 -3.71 -17.57 16.20
C VAL A 348 -2.35 -17.04 15.77
N ALA A 349 -2.22 -16.68 14.48
CA ALA A 349 -1.09 -15.91 13.98
C ALA A 349 -1.59 -14.66 13.24
N PHE A 350 -1.00 -13.49 13.52
CA PHE A 350 -1.22 -12.26 12.76
C PHE A 350 -0.01 -11.33 12.84
N THR A 351 0.19 -10.52 11.81
CA THR A 351 1.22 -9.48 11.79
C THR A 351 0.59 -8.13 12.13
N CYS A 352 1.24 -7.39 13.03
CA CYS A 352 0.87 -6.03 13.40
C CYS A 352 2.10 -5.12 13.30
N ASN A 353 1.94 -3.82 13.57
CA ASN A 353 3.03 -2.84 13.58
C ASN A 353 3.37 -2.37 15.00
N ALA A 354 4.47 -1.62 15.13
CA ALA A 354 5.04 -1.17 16.39
C ALA A 354 4.07 -0.35 17.27
N THR A 355 3.22 0.52 16.70
CA THR A 355 2.15 1.25 17.39
C THR A 355 0.82 0.50 17.45
N HIS A 356 0.73 -0.72 16.90
CA HIS A 356 -0.48 -1.52 17.03
C HIS A 356 -0.78 -1.77 18.49
N GLN A 357 -2.01 -1.44 18.88
CA GLN A 357 -2.48 -1.57 20.24
C GLN A 357 -3.04 -2.97 20.47
N LEU A 358 -2.27 -3.78 21.19
CA LEU A 358 -2.65 -5.11 21.61
C LEU A 358 -3.56 -5.02 22.82
N VAL A 359 -4.74 -5.61 22.70
CA VAL A 359 -5.67 -5.80 23.81
C VAL A 359 -5.14 -6.96 24.64
N VAL A 360 -4.61 -6.65 25.82
CA VAL A 360 -3.90 -7.59 26.68
C VAL A 360 -4.53 -7.66 28.06
N HIS A 361 -4.52 -8.87 28.63
CA HIS A 361 -4.94 -9.12 29.99
C HIS A 361 -3.78 -9.71 30.77
N THR A 362 -3.39 -9.05 31.86
CA THR A 362 -2.39 -9.56 32.79
C THR A 362 -3.11 -10.15 34.00
N GLU A 363 -2.94 -11.45 34.22
CA GLU A 363 -3.48 -12.12 35.40
C GLU A 363 -2.83 -11.58 36.67
N GLN A 364 -3.65 -11.23 37.66
CA GLN A 364 -3.15 -10.58 38.85
C GLN A 364 -2.40 -11.58 39.73
N ARG A 365 -1.11 -11.32 39.94
CA ARG A 365 -0.26 -12.13 40.79
C ARG A 365 0.12 -11.34 42.05
N VAL A 366 -0.31 -11.82 43.22
CA VAL A 366 0.03 -11.24 44.53
C VAL A 366 0.80 -12.26 45.36
N ASP A 367 2.13 -12.19 45.31
CA ASP A 367 3.03 -13.06 46.06
C ASP A 367 3.46 -12.38 47.37
N VAL A 368 3.35 -13.09 48.50
CA VAL A 368 3.82 -12.62 49.82
C VAL A 368 4.91 -13.56 50.31
N PHE A 369 6.12 -13.03 50.53
CA PHE A 369 7.28 -13.81 50.96
C PHE A 369 8.19 -13.03 51.91
N ASP A 370 8.97 -13.75 52.71
CA ASP A 370 9.98 -13.17 53.61
C ASP A 370 11.37 -13.20 52.94
N GLU A 371 12.09 -12.09 53.02
CA GLU A 371 13.45 -11.95 52.49
C GLU A 371 14.37 -11.21 53.46
N THR A 372 15.67 -11.15 53.17
CA THR A 372 16.65 -10.41 53.98
C THR A 372 17.56 -9.61 53.07
N VAL A 373 17.45 -8.28 53.14
CA VAL A 373 18.19 -7.32 52.32
C VAL A 373 19.04 -6.47 53.26
N ASP A 374 20.33 -6.31 52.94
CA ASP A 374 21.31 -5.55 53.73
C ASP A 374 21.36 -5.87 55.24
N GLY A 375 21.00 -7.11 55.61
CA GLY A 375 21.00 -7.60 56.99
C GLY A 375 19.73 -7.30 57.80
N VAL A 376 18.69 -6.73 57.17
CA VAL A 376 17.36 -6.53 57.74
C VAL A 376 16.40 -7.58 57.17
N SER A 377 15.69 -8.30 58.03
CA SER A 377 14.62 -9.22 57.62
C SER A 377 13.32 -8.45 57.41
N GLN A 378 12.61 -8.74 56.32
CA GLN A 378 11.39 -8.05 55.92
C GLN A 378 10.42 -9.01 55.23
N THR A 379 9.12 -8.75 55.36
CA THR A 379 8.07 -9.40 54.57
C THR A 379 7.75 -8.51 53.38
N THR A 380 7.88 -9.02 52.16
CA THR A 380 7.63 -8.27 50.93
C THR A 380 6.37 -8.79 50.23
N VAL A 381 5.47 -7.88 49.88
CA VAL A 381 4.30 -8.15 49.03
C VAL A 381 4.63 -7.69 47.62
N SER A 382 4.77 -8.64 46.70
CA SER A 382 4.94 -8.39 45.27
C SER A 382 3.60 -8.48 44.55
N TYR A 383 3.24 -7.47 43.77
CA TYR A 383 1.96 -7.40 43.06
C TYR A 383 2.10 -6.67 41.72
N PHE A 384 1.16 -6.90 40.81
CA PHE A 384 1.10 -6.15 39.55
C PHE A 384 0.21 -4.91 39.69
N ALA A 385 0.62 -3.81 39.07
CA ALA A 385 -0.17 -2.57 38.98
C ALA A 385 0.13 -1.84 37.66
N LEU A 386 -0.87 -1.13 37.13
CA LEU A 386 -0.74 -0.33 35.91
C LEU A 386 -0.19 1.07 36.25
N ASP A 387 1.04 1.35 35.83
CA ASP A 387 1.67 2.66 36.00
C ASP A 387 1.62 3.50 34.73
N ALA A 388 1.57 4.82 34.88
CA ALA A 388 1.92 5.75 33.81
C ALA A 388 3.41 6.09 33.90
N ALA A 389 4.21 5.57 32.96
CA ALA A 389 5.63 5.86 32.83
C ALA A 389 5.88 6.78 31.63
N THR A 390 6.65 7.85 31.80
CA THR A 390 7.10 8.67 30.67
C THR A 390 8.39 8.07 30.10
N ASP A 391 8.37 7.69 28.82
CA ASP A 391 9.53 7.17 28.10
C ASP A 391 10.65 8.21 28.08
N ALA A 392 11.80 7.89 28.68
CA ALA A 392 12.94 8.78 28.78
C ALA A 392 13.57 9.16 27.42
N VAL A 393 13.30 8.38 26.36
CA VAL A 393 13.82 8.60 25.01
C VAL A 393 12.82 9.32 24.11
N SER A 394 11.52 9.02 24.24
CA SER A 394 10.48 9.56 23.35
C SER A 394 9.54 10.60 23.98
N GLY A 395 9.58 10.78 25.30
CA GLY A 395 8.68 11.69 26.04
C GLY A 395 7.20 11.24 26.07
N ARG A 396 6.89 10.05 25.53
CA ARG A 396 5.54 9.48 25.49
C ARG A 396 5.15 8.94 26.86
N ASN A 397 3.91 9.23 27.30
CA ASN A 397 3.31 8.53 28.43
C ASN A 397 2.85 7.15 27.98
N ILE A 398 3.44 6.11 28.55
CA ILE A 398 3.13 4.70 28.36
C ILE A 398 2.38 4.23 29.61
N GLN A 399 1.22 3.59 29.44
CA GLN A 399 0.62 2.82 30.52
C GLN A 399 1.18 1.40 30.44
N MET A 400 1.83 0.92 31.50
CA MET A 400 2.43 -0.41 31.54
C MET A 400 2.21 -1.07 32.89
N VAL A 401 1.85 -2.36 32.88
CA VAL A 401 1.80 -3.15 34.10
C VAL A 401 3.22 -3.47 34.56
N ASN A 402 3.56 -3.09 35.79
CA ASN A 402 4.85 -3.36 36.41
C ASN A 402 4.68 -4.23 37.66
N THR A 403 5.77 -4.91 38.05
CA THR A 403 5.87 -5.56 39.36
C THR A 403 6.21 -4.51 40.41
N HIS A 404 5.27 -4.24 41.32
CA HIS A 404 5.48 -3.44 42.52
C HIS A 404 5.80 -4.35 43.71
N SER A 405 6.78 -3.95 44.51
CA SER A 405 7.04 -4.57 45.81
C SER A 405 6.77 -3.58 46.94
N ARG A 406 6.12 -4.05 48.01
CA ARG A 406 5.97 -3.31 49.26
C ARG A 406 6.54 -4.13 50.42
N CYS A 407 7.64 -3.63 50.96
CA CYS A 407 8.35 -4.24 52.08
C CYS A 407 7.76 -3.80 53.43
N PHE A 408 7.71 -4.72 54.38
CA PHE A 408 7.33 -4.50 55.77
C PHE A 408 8.47 -5.05 56.66
N GLU A 409 9.29 -4.15 57.21
CA GLU A 409 10.43 -4.51 58.05
C GLU A 409 10.01 -5.29 59.31
N HIS A 410 10.82 -6.27 59.72
CA HIS A 410 10.62 -7.00 60.97
C HIS A 410 11.17 -6.20 62.14
N ASP A 411 10.27 -5.59 62.91
CA ASP A 411 10.62 -4.95 64.17
C ASP A 411 11.28 -5.97 65.14
N LYS A 412 12.23 -5.51 65.97
CA LYS A 412 13.21 -6.34 66.73
C LYS A 412 12.64 -7.38 67.73
N ALA A 413 11.32 -7.59 67.78
CA ALA A 413 10.65 -8.52 68.68
C ALA A 413 9.56 -9.42 68.06
N THR A 414 8.99 -9.12 66.88
CA THR A 414 7.80 -9.85 66.36
C THR A 414 7.67 -9.86 64.83
N VAL A 415 8.01 -10.99 64.21
CA VAL A 415 7.81 -11.27 62.77
C VAL A 415 6.32 -11.28 62.38
N SER A 416 5.43 -11.78 63.24
CA SER A 416 4.02 -11.98 62.87
C SER A 416 3.22 -10.69 62.67
N ASP A 417 3.70 -9.55 63.18
CA ASP A 417 3.04 -8.25 62.97
C ASP A 417 3.35 -7.69 61.57
N ALA A 418 4.57 -7.87 61.07
CA ALA A 418 4.93 -7.56 59.69
C ALA A 418 4.14 -8.42 58.70
N GLN A 419 4.07 -9.74 58.94
CA GLN A 419 3.27 -10.66 58.13
C GLN A 419 1.76 -10.34 58.17
N ALA A 420 1.21 -9.94 59.32
CA ALA A 420 -0.21 -9.54 59.42
C ALA A 420 -0.50 -8.24 58.65
N LYS A 421 0.41 -7.26 58.71
CA LYS A 421 0.32 -6.00 57.93
C LYS A 421 0.45 -6.25 56.43
N ALA A 422 1.39 -7.11 56.01
CA ALA A 422 1.56 -7.55 54.64
C ALA A 422 0.31 -8.27 54.10
N GLY A 423 -0.25 -9.23 54.85
CA GLY A 423 -1.50 -9.92 54.48
C GLY A 423 -2.71 -8.99 54.41
N THR A 424 -2.81 -8.01 55.31
CA THR A 424 -3.86 -6.98 55.26
C THR A 424 -3.73 -6.10 54.01
N PHE A 425 -2.51 -5.73 53.62
CA PHE A 425 -2.26 -4.97 52.39
C PHE A 425 -2.52 -5.80 51.13
N ALA A 426 -2.10 -7.06 51.09
CA ALA A 426 -2.40 -7.99 50.00
C ALA A 426 -3.92 -8.11 49.75
N ALA A 427 -4.73 -8.16 50.82
CA ALA A 427 -6.19 -8.19 50.74
C ALA A 427 -6.85 -6.87 50.26
N THR A 428 -6.10 -5.75 50.17
CA THR A 428 -6.62 -4.50 49.58
C THR A 428 -6.44 -4.39 48.08
N ILE A 429 -5.68 -5.31 47.47
CA ILE A 429 -5.39 -5.35 46.03
C ILE A 429 -6.46 -6.21 45.35
N SER A 430 -7.09 -5.69 44.29
CA SER A 430 -8.06 -6.46 43.50
C SER A 430 -7.41 -7.73 42.96
N GLN A 431 -8.13 -8.85 42.96
CA GLN A 431 -7.70 -10.11 42.35
C GLN A 431 -8.22 -10.25 40.90
N GLU A 432 -8.92 -9.24 40.38
CA GLU A 432 -9.39 -9.25 38.99
C GLU A 432 -8.21 -8.99 38.02
N PRO A 433 -8.18 -9.68 36.86
CA PRO A 433 -7.11 -9.50 35.88
C PRO A 433 -7.12 -8.07 35.30
N ILE A 434 -5.94 -7.48 35.20
CA ILE A 434 -5.78 -6.13 34.67
C ILE A 434 -6.01 -6.18 33.16
N SER A 435 -7.09 -5.53 32.71
CA SER A 435 -7.44 -5.38 31.29
C SER A 435 -6.84 -4.07 30.79
N TRP A 436 -5.93 -4.12 29.82
CA TRP A 436 -5.21 -2.94 29.34
C TRP A 436 -4.78 -3.06 27.88
N VAL A 437 -4.19 -1.98 27.38
CA VAL A 437 -3.75 -1.88 25.99
C VAL A 437 -2.28 -1.51 25.97
N VAL A 438 -1.49 -2.25 25.21
CA VAL A 438 -0.04 -2.02 25.03
C VAL A 438 0.30 -1.91 23.55
N GLU A 439 1.19 -1.00 23.18
CA GLU A 439 1.72 -0.98 21.82
C GLU A 439 2.70 -2.14 21.62
N ALA A 440 2.67 -2.80 20.45
CA ALA A 440 3.50 -3.97 20.15
C ALA A 440 4.99 -3.79 20.50
N ARG A 441 5.55 -2.60 20.22
CA ARG A 441 6.96 -2.25 20.53
C ARG A 441 7.30 -2.12 22.02
N ASP A 442 6.31 -2.00 22.89
CA ASP A 442 6.50 -1.84 24.33
C ASP A 442 6.42 -3.19 25.08
N VAL A 443 5.94 -4.25 24.44
CA VAL A 443 5.82 -5.59 25.07
C VAL A 443 7.17 -6.14 25.52
N GLU A 444 8.24 -5.85 24.79
CA GLU A 444 9.60 -6.25 25.20
C GLU A 444 10.12 -5.54 26.45
N ARG A 445 9.52 -4.39 26.81
CA ARG A 445 9.89 -3.57 27.99
C ARG A 445 9.29 -4.11 29.29
N MET A 446 8.35 -5.04 29.22
CA MET A 446 7.77 -5.69 30.41
C MET A 446 8.82 -6.56 31.13
N SER A 447 8.71 -6.67 32.45
CA SER A 447 9.46 -7.68 33.20
C SER A 447 8.99 -9.09 32.83
N ASP A 448 9.88 -10.08 32.87
CA ASP A 448 9.55 -11.46 32.49
C ASP A 448 8.39 -12.05 33.32
N SER A 449 8.26 -11.62 34.58
CA SER A 449 7.14 -11.93 35.46
C SER A 449 5.78 -11.43 34.93
N VAL A 450 5.73 -10.20 34.42
CA VAL A 450 4.52 -9.60 33.84
C VAL A 450 4.27 -10.18 32.46
N ARG A 451 5.31 -10.32 31.63
CA ARG A 451 5.25 -10.88 30.28
C ARG A 451 4.66 -12.29 30.28
N ALA A 452 5.12 -13.15 31.20
CA ALA A 452 4.60 -14.52 31.35
C ALA A 452 3.16 -14.59 31.88
N ALA A 453 2.70 -13.57 32.62
CA ALA A 453 1.33 -13.45 33.10
C ALA A 453 0.39 -12.70 32.14
N THR A 454 0.90 -12.21 31.00
CA THR A 454 0.16 -11.38 30.05
C THR A 454 -0.29 -12.20 28.85
N THR A 455 -1.58 -12.10 28.52
CA THR A 455 -2.27 -12.90 27.51
C THR A 455 -3.05 -12.01 26.54
N GLN A 456 -3.26 -12.50 25.32
CA GLN A 456 -4.20 -11.91 24.35
C GLN A 456 -5.51 -12.70 24.36
N ARG A 457 -6.57 -12.16 23.72
CA ARG A 457 -7.89 -12.79 23.71
C ARG A 457 -8.46 -12.98 22.31
N TYR A 458 -9.26 -14.04 22.15
CA TYR A 458 -10.18 -14.21 21.03
C TYR A 458 -11.61 -14.27 21.56
N ALA A 459 -12.56 -13.77 20.77
CA ALA A 459 -13.96 -13.63 21.17
C ALA A 459 -14.91 -14.55 20.37
N PRO A 460 -16.05 -14.97 20.96
CA PRO A 460 -17.09 -15.70 20.27
C PRO A 460 -17.89 -14.80 19.31
N VAL A 461 -18.44 -15.40 18.25
CA VAL A 461 -19.31 -14.69 17.30
C VAL A 461 -20.76 -14.79 17.78
N LEU A 462 -21.28 -13.70 18.36
CA LEU A 462 -22.63 -13.65 18.93
C LEU A 462 -23.73 -13.23 17.95
N VAL A 463 -23.38 -12.71 16.78
CA VAL A 463 -24.33 -12.50 15.68
C VAL A 463 -24.78 -13.85 15.11
N GLU A 464 -26.10 -14.06 15.05
CA GLU A 464 -26.73 -15.23 14.42
C GLU A 464 -27.43 -14.81 13.11
N SER A 465 -27.10 -15.49 12.01
CA SER A 465 -27.70 -15.31 10.68
C SER A 465 -28.02 -16.69 10.07
N PRO A 466 -29.26 -16.93 9.60
CA PRO A 466 -29.72 -18.26 9.19
C PRO A 466 -29.37 -18.60 7.72
N VAL A 467 -28.08 -18.67 7.39
CA VAL A 467 -27.56 -18.87 6.03
C VAL A 467 -27.92 -20.26 5.47
N LEU A 468 -27.65 -21.32 6.21
CA LEU A 468 -27.96 -22.72 5.90
C LEU A 468 -29.47 -22.93 5.79
N ALA A 469 -30.27 -22.32 6.66
CA ALA A 469 -31.71 -22.35 6.54
C ALA A 469 -32.22 -21.62 5.28
N GLY A 470 -31.56 -20.52 4.89
CA GLY A 470 -31.79 -19.84 3.62
C GLY A 470 -31.43 -20.69 2.40
N SER A 471 -30.33 -21.44 2.43
CA SER A 471 -30.01 -22.41 1.39
C SER A 471 -30.99 -23.57 1.35
N LEU A 472 -31.41 -24.13 2.50
CA LEU A 472 -32.43 -25.19 2.56
C LEU A 472 -33.78 -24.76 1.99
N GLN A 473 -34.17 -23.50 2.14
CA GLN A 473 -35.38 -22.95 1.50
C GLN A 473 -35.30 -22.97 -0.03
N LYS A 474 -34.12 -22.81 -0.65
CA LYS A 474 -33.94 -22.94 -2.11
C LYS A 474 -34.30 -24.34 -2.61
N TYR A 475 -34.11 -25.35 -1.76
CA TYR A 475 -34.43 -26.76 -2.02
C TYR A 475 -35.80 -27.19 -1.43
N GLY A 476 -36.64 -26.24 -1.01
CA GLY A 476 -38.00 -26.51 -0.51
C GLY A 476 -38.08 -27.11 0.90
N ILE A 477 -36.97 -27.17 1.64
CA ILE A 477 -36.90 -27.77 2.99
C ILE A 477 -37.19 -26.73 4.07
N SER A 478 -37.95 -27.12 5.09
CA SER A 478 -38.26 -26.28 6.25
C SER A 478 -36.98 -25.87 7.02
N SER A 479 -36.89 -24.60 7.40
CA SER A 479 -35.81 -24.07 8.24
C SER A 479 -35.69 -24.78 9.59
N SER A 480 -36.76 -25.40 10.09
CA SER A 480 -36.77 -26.24 11.29
C SER A 480 -35.89 -27.51 11.20
N HIS A 481 -35.34 -27.81 10.02
CA HIS A 481 -34.46 -28.97 9.80
C HIS A 481 -32.98 -28.60 9.70
N ALA A 482 -32.61 -27.33 9.81
CA ALA A 482 -31.23 -26.86 9.68
C ALA A 482 -30.26 -27.57 10.66
N SER A 483 -30.62 -27.74 11.94
CA SER A 483 -29.76 -28.44 12.92
C SER A 483 -29.61 -29.95 12.65
N LYS A 484 -30.59 -30.58 12.00
CA LYS A 484 -30.50 -32.00 11.60
C LYS A 484 -29.58 -32.18 10.39
N VAL A 485 -29.70 -31.29 9.39
CA VAL A 485 -28.82 -31.27 8.21
C VAL A 485 -27.39 -30.93 8.63
N ALA A 486 -27.21 -29.95 9.51
CA ALA A 486 -25.93 -29.55 10.10
C ALA A 486 -25.16 -30.74 10.71
N TYR A 487 -25.84 -31.59 11.50
CA TYR A 487 -25.24 -32.80 12.05
C TYR A 487 -24.76 -33.78 10.96
N MET A 488 -25.59 -34.03 9.94
CA MET A 488 -25.23 -34.92 8.84
C MET A 488 -24.05 -34.38 8.01
N LEU A 489 -24.00 -33.07 7.77
CA LEU A 489 -22.87 -32.41 7.10
C LEU A 489 -21.57 -32.57 7.90
N GLY A 490 -21.61 -32.46 9.23
CA GLY A 490 -20.46 -32.69 10.11
C GLY A 490 -19.92 -34.13 10.05
N VAL A 491 -20.82 -35.13 10.02
CA VAL A 491 -20.44 -36.56 9.89
C VAL A 491 -19.87 -36.88 8.51
N LEU A 492 -20.45 -36.31 7.44
CA LEU A 492 -20.03 -36.57 6.07
C LEU A 492 -18.69 -35.91 5.72
N ALA A 493 -18.34 -34.78 6.34
CA ALA A 493 -17.08 -34.06 6.08
C ALA A 493 -15.80 -34.85 6.45
N THR A 494 -15.90 -35.89 7.28
CA THR A 494 -14.75 -36.65 7.81
C THR A 494 -14.67 -38.09 7.33
N ILE A 495 -15.81 -38.80 7.19
CA ILE A 495 -15.88 -40.22 6.78
C ILE A 495 -16.51 -40.39 5.38
N GLY A 496 -17.27 -39.41 4.90
CA GLY A 496 -18.04 -39.52 3.65
C GLY A 496 -17.15 -39.70 2.43
N LYS A 497 -17.33 -40.80 1.70
CA LYS A 497 -16.78 -40.94 0.34
C LYS A 497 -17.82 -40.48 -0.67
N ALA A 498 -17.48 -39.44 -1.42
CA ALA A 498 -18.21 -39.06 -2.62
C ALA A 498 -17.73 -39.92 -3.80
N ASP A 499 -18.43 -41.02 -4.06
CA ASP A 499 -18.43 -41.62 -5.40
C ASP A 499 -19.53 -40.95 -6.24
N SER A 500 -19.42 -41.07 -7.56
CA SER A 500 -20.18 -40.30 -8.57
C SER A 500 -21.69 -40.22 -8.30
N ASP A 501 -22.34 -41.34 -7.95
CA ASP A 501 -23.80 -41.40 -7.74
C ASP A 501 -24.24 -41.63 -6.28
N ARG A 502 -23.33 -41.85 -5.30
CA ARG A 502 -23.71 -42.22 -3.92
C ARG A 502 -22.79 -41.63 -2.85
N LEU A 503 -23.39 -41.18 -1.74
CA LEU A 503 -22.68 -40.82 -0.51
C LEU A 503 -22.74 -42.00 0.47
N SER A 504 -21.61 -42.63 0.73
CA SER A 504 -21.55 -43.79 1.65
C SER A 504 -20.42 -43.68 2.67
N PHE A 505 -20.68 -44.24 3.85
CA PHE A 505 -19.71 -44.39 4.92
C PHE A 505 -19.95 -45.69 5.71
N ALA A 506 -18.91 -46.18 6.37
CA ALA A 506 -18.94 -47.37 7.20
C ALA A 506 -18.57 -47.00 8.63
N VAL A 507 -19.26 -47.59 9.60
CA VAL A 507 -19.03 -47.35 11.02
C VAL A 507 -18.94 -48.68 11.76
N ASP A 508 -18.10 -48.75 12.79
CA ASP A 508 -17.93 -49.94 13.61
C ASP A 508 -19.08 -50.18 14.60
N THR A 509 -18.95 -51.20 15.44
CA THR A 509 -19.94 -51.57 16.47
C THR A 509 -20.14 -50.50 17.54
N VAL A 510 -19.16 -49.63 17.79
CA VAL A 510 -19.29 -48.52 18.75
C VAL A 510 -20.07 -47.38 18.11
N GLY A 511 -19.80 -47.09 16.84
CA GLY A 511 -20.41 -45.97 16.13
C GLY A 511 -21.79 -46.24 15.52
N GLN A 512 -22.43 -47.39 15.76
CA GLN A 512 -23.79 -47.70 15.28
C GLN A 512 -24.82 -46.59 15.60
N GLY A 513 -24.67 -45.90 16.74
CA GLY A 513 -25.53 -44.77 17.11
C GLY A 513 -25.52 -43.58 16.13
N ILE A 514 -24.44 -43.43 15.34
CA ILE A 514 -24.35 -42.42 14.26
C ILE A 514 -25.25 -42.84 13.09
N ALA A 515 -25.16 -44.09 12.66
CA ALA A 515 -25.96 -44.63 11.55
C ALA A 515 -27.47 -44.51 11.85
N ASP A 516 -27.88 -44.93 13.05
CA ASP A 516 -29.27 -44.81 13.53
C ASP A 516 -29.77 -43.36 13.58
N ARG A 517 -28.89 -42.41 13.95
CA ARG A 517 -29.24 -40.99 14.02
C ARG A 517 -29.34 -40.35 12.64
N VAL A 518 -28.41 -40.65 11.73
CA VAL A 518 -28.45 -40.16 10.33
C VAL A 518 -29.71 -40.66 9.64
N ALA A 519 -30.05 -41.96 9.75
CA ALA A 519 -31.29 -42.51 9.19
C ALA A 519 -32.55 -41.86 9.81
N ARG A 520 -32.55 -41.59 11.11
CA ARG A 520 -33.64 -40.89 11.81
C ARG A 520 -33.79 -39.44 11.35
N TYR A 521 -32.70 -38.72 11.08
CA TYR A 521 -32.76 -37.34 10.60
C TYR A 521 -33.19 -37.27 9.13
N ALA A 522 -32.66 -38.15 8.28
CA ALA A 522 -33.08 -38.27 6.88
C ALA A 522 -34.59 -38.53 6.76
N SER A 523 -35.13 -39.52 7.49
CA SER A 523 -36.58 -39.83 7.46
C SER A 523 -37.50 -38.69 7.91
N GLN A 524 -36.98 -37.68 8.60
CA GLN A 524 -37.75 -36.50 9.03
C GLN A 524 -37.67 -35.33 8.04
N ILE A 525 -36.69 -35.31 7.13
CA ILE A 525 -36.43 -34.18 6.23
C ILE A 525 -37.38 -34.17 5.01
N SER A 526 -38.16 -35.24 4.82
CA SER A 526 -39.28 -35.32 3.85
C SER A 526 -38.87 -35.23 2.38
N VAL A 527 -37.67 -35.72 2.06
CA VAL A 527 -37.18 -35.94 0.69
C VAL A 527 -36.88 -37.44 0.58
N GLY A 528 -37.68 -38.15 -0.21
CA GLY A 528 -37.52 -39.58 -0.52
C GLY A 528 -37.46 -40.54 0.67
N SER A 529 -36.95 -41.75 0.40
CA SER A 529 -36.71 -42.84 1.37
C SER A 529 -35.35 -43.48 1.07
N ASP A 530 -34.31 -42.64 1.05
CA ASP A 530 -33.11 -42.89 0.25
C ASP A 530 -31.86 -43.18 1.12
N VAL A 531 -32.06 -43.72 2.33
CA VAL A 531 -30.98 -44.14 3.23
C VAL A 531 -31.09 -45.63 3.53
N ASP A 532 -30.16 -46.42 2.97
CA ASP A 532 -30.02 -47.86 3.22
C ASP A 532 -28.95 -48.08 4.30
N VAL A 533 -29.28 -48.87 5.33
CA VAL A 533 -28.38 -49.22 6.43
C VAL A 533 -28.26 -50.74 6.51
N ARG A 534 -27.08 -51.26 6.19
CA ARG A 534 -26.77 -52.69 6.19
C ARG A 534 -25.80 -53.01 7.32
N TYR A 535 -26.02 -54.14 7.98
CA TYR A 535 -25.14 -54.65 9.04
C TYR A 535 -24.38 -55.87 8.52
N ASP A 536 -23.06 -55.85 8.65
CA ASP A 536 -22.18 -56.96 8.30
C ASP A 536 -22.14 -58.01 9.42
N ASP A 537 -21.72 -59.24 9.10
CA ASP A 537 -21.53 -60.34 10.07
C ASP A 537 -20.54 -60.01 11.22
N THR A 538 -19.77 -58.94 11.08
CA THR A 538 -18.84 -58.41 12.09
C THR A 538 -19.49 -57.40 13.06
N GLY A 539 -20.74 -57.00 12.81
CA GLY A 539 -21.46 -55.95 13.56
C GLY A 539 -21.21 -54.52 13.06
N SER A 540 -20.40 -54.33 12.02
CA SER A 540 -20.19 -53.01 11.39
C SER A 540 -21.43 -52.58 10.60
N ALA A 541 -21.75 -51.28 10.61
CA ALA A 541 -22.87 -50.69 9.89
C ALA A 541 -22.40 -49.91 8.65
N HIS A 542 -22.94 -50.26 7.49
CA HIS A 542 -22.74 -49.57 6.21
C HIS A 542 -23.95 -48.71 5.90
N VAL A 543 -23.75 -47.39 5.79
CA VAL A 543 -24.79 -46.40 5.44
C VAL A 543 -24.57 -45.93 4.00
N SER A 544 -25.61 -46.03 3.17
CA SER A 544 -25.66 -45.50 1.80
C SER A 544 -26.79 -44.47 1.71
N ILE A 545 -26.45 -43.26 1.31
CA ILE A 545 -27.40 -42.18 1.00
C ILE A 545 -27.46 -42.04 -0.53
N GLU A 546 -28.66 -42.15 -1.07
CA GLU A 546 -28.94 -42.16 -2.52
C GLU A 546 -29.82 -40.95 -2.92
N ASP A 547 -30.08 -40.82 -4.22
CA ASP A 547 -31.05 -39.89 -4.84
C ASP A 547 -30.94 -38.41 -4.38
N ASP A 548 -32.07 -37.69 -4.34
CA ASP A 548 -32.15 -36.23 -4.17
C ASP A 548 -31.46 -35.72 -2.89
N LEU A 549 -31.47 -36.53 -1.82
CA LEU A 549 -30.83 -36.20 -0.55
C LEU A 549 -29.29 -36.23 -0.67
N ALA A 550 -28.73 -37.15 -1.45
CA ALA A 550 -27.30 -37.22 -1.70
C ALA A 550 -26.81 -36.02 -2.51
N GLU A 551 -27.56 -35.60 -3.53
CA GLU A 551 -27.23 -34.41 -4.32
C GLU A 551 -27.31 -33.12 -3.47
N LEU A 552 -28.37 -32.97 -2.67
CA LEU A 552 -28.51 -31.85 -1.73
C LEU A 552 -27.33 -31.74 -0.78
N LEU A 553 -26.96 -32.84 -0.10
CA LEU A 553 -25.88 -32.83 0.88
C LEU A 553 -24.53 -32.55 0.21
N ARG A 554 -24.28 -33.08 -0.99
CA ARG A 554 -23.08 -32.78 -1.78
C ARG A 554 -23.00 -31.29 -2.17
N ASN A 555 -24.10 -30.70 -2.62
CA ASN A 555 -24.18 -29.28 -2.96
C ASN A 555 -23.96 -28.38 -1.74
N LEU A 556 -24.52 -28.73 -0.57
CA LEU A 556 -24.30 -28.00 0.69
C LEU A 556 -22.86 -28.17 1.23
N LEU A 557 -22.25 -29.35 1.10
CA LEU A 557 -20.83 -29.54 1.44
C LEU A 557 -19.93 -28.60 0.61
N GLY A 558 -20.22 -28.44 -0.68
CA GLY A 558 -19.54 -27.47 -1.55
C GLY A 558 -19.84 -26.00 -1.21
N GLU A 559 -21.11 -25.62 -1.06
CA GLU A 559 -21.53 -24.22 -0.81
C GLU A 559 -20.97 -23.64 0.50
N HIS A 560 -20.76 -24.50 1.51
CA HIS A 560 -20.28 -24.14 2.84
C HIS A 560 -18.81 -24.51 3.12
N GLY A 561 -18.08 -25.07 2.13
CA GLY A 561 -16.66 -25.39 2.26
C GLY A 561 -16.38 -26.48 3.30
N LEU A 562 -17.11 -27.59 3.21
CA LEU A 562 -16.93 -28.80 4.02
C LEU A 562 -16.31 -29.95 3.22
N ASP A 563 -15.89 -29.68 1.98
CA ASP A 563 -15.19 -30.62 1.11
C ASP A 563 -13.67 -30.37 1.10
N ALA A 564 -12.92 -31.30 0.50
CA ALA A 564 -11.46 -31.23 0.42
C ALA A 564 -10.94 -30.31 -0.71
N MET A 565 -11.82 -29.70 -1.53
CA MET A 565 -11.44 -28.88 -2.70
C MET A 565 -11.75 -27.38 -2.54
N SER A 566 -12.57 -26.98 -1.57
CA SER A 566 -12.86 -25.56 -1.32
C SER A 566 -11.63 -24.77 -0.85
N GLN A 567 -11.51 -23.53 -1.36
CA GLN A 567 -10.42 -22.61 -0.99
C GLN A 567 -10.63 -21.93 0.38
N SER A 568 -11.81 -22.06 1.00
CA SER A 568 -12.12 -21.45 2.30
C SER A 568 -13.15 -22.27 3.05
N ALA A 569 -12.68 -23.10 4.01
CA ALA A 569 -13.58 -23.94 4.78
C ALA A 569 -14.39 -23.16 5.82
N MET A 570 -15.67 -23.50 5.90
CA MET A 570 -16.60 -23.11 6.97
C MET A 570 -16.77 -21.60 7.23
N ALA A 571 -16.29 -20.69 6.36
CA ALA A 571 -16.32 -19.25 6.60
C ALA A 571 -17.75 -18.72 6.92
N LYS A 572 -18.72 -19.05 6.05
CA LYS A 572 -20.14 -18.69 6.22
C LYS A 572 -20.81 -19.33 7.45
N LEU A 573 -20.25 -20.42 7.98
CA LEU A 573 -20.82 -21.15 9.12
C LEU A 573 -20.46 -20.51 10.48
N ARG A 574 -19.57 -19.51 10.51
CA ARG A 574 -19.12 -18.84 11.75
C ARG A 574 -20.19 -17.94 12.39
N ILE A 575 -21.12 -17.43 11.58
CA ILE A 575 -22.25 -16.59 12.01
C ILE A 575 -23.58 -17.36 12.04
N GLU A 576 -23.56 -18.68 11.87
CA GLU A 576 -24.78 -19.49 11.91
C GLU A 576 -25.49 -19.41 13.27
N SER A 577 -26.74 -19.89 13.31
CA SER A 577 -27.39 -20.07 14.61
C SER A 577 -26.55 -20.96 15.52
N PHE A 578 -26.56 -20.69 16.82
CA PHE A 578 -25.72 -21.45 17.75
C PHE A 578 -26.04 -22.94 17.71
N GLU A 579 -27.33 -23.29 17.60
CA GLU A 579 -27.78 -24.68 17.46
C GLU A 579 -27.19 -25.35 16.21
N VAL A 580 -27.15 -24.67 15.05
CA VAL A 580 -26.55 -25.20 13.83
C VAL A 580 -25.05 -25.45 14.02
N ARG A 581 -24.31 -24.46 14.53
CA ARG A 581 -22.86 -24.60 14.79
C ARG A 581 -22.53 -25.73 15.75
N GLU A 582 -23.31 -25.89 16.82
CA GLU A 582 -23.18 -26.97 17.80
C GLU A 582 -23.41 -28.35 17.17
N HIS A 583 -24.41 -28.50 16.29
CA HIS A 583 -24.70 -29.77 15.63
C HIS A 583 -23.65 -30.16 14.58
N ILE A 584 -23.05 -29.20 13.85
CA ILE A 584 -21.90 -29.49 12.96
C ILE A 584 -20.72 -30.02 13.78
N LEU A 585 -20.37 -29.34 14.88
CA LEU A 585 -19.22 -29.74 15.70
C LEU A 585 -19.45 -31.08 16.41
N ALA A 586 -20.68 -31.37 16.86
CA ALA A 586 -21.06 -32.69 17.38
C ALA A 586 -20.92 -33.79 16.33
N GLY A 587 -21.31 -33.53 15.07
CA GLY A 587 -21.11 -34.46 13.96
C GLY A 587 -19.63 -34.72 13.66
N LEU A 588 -18.76 -33.72 13.79
CA LEU A 588 -17.30 -33.87 13.67
C LEU A 588 -16.70 -34.67 14.84
N ILE A 589 -17.18 -34.48 16.07
CA ILE A 589 -16.73 -35.21 17.26
C ILE A 589 -17.18 -36.68 17.21
N ASP A 590 -18.45 -36.96 16.90
CA ASP A 590 -18.94 -38.35 16.78
C ASP A 590 -18.18 -39.14 15.70
N SER A 591 -17.89 -38.50 14.56
CA SER A 591 -17.32 -39.17 13.39
C SER A 591 -15.81 -39.37 13.47
N ALA A 592 -15.07 -38.43 14.06
CA ALA A 592 -13.62 -38.42 14.02
C ALA A 592 -12.95 -38.08 15.36
N GLY A 593 -13.70 -38.10 16.47
CA GLY A 593 -13.19 -37.65 17.77
C GLY A 593 -13.39 -38.57 18.96
N SER A 594 -12.63 -38.25 20.01
CA SER A 594 -12.57 -38.97 21.30
C SER A 594 -12.51 -37.99 22.46
N ILE A 595 -13.05 -38.38 23.62
CA ILE A 595 -13.00 -37.60 24.87
C ILE A 595 -11.93 -38.17 25.81
N ASP A 596 -11.25 -37.31 26.57
CA ASP A 596 -10.36 -37.72 27.66
C ASP A 596 -11.16 -37.88 28.97
N GLU A 597 -10.94 -38.98 29.71
CA GLU A 597 -11.66 -39.31 30.95
C GLU A 597 -11.21 -38.46 32.16
N ALA A 598 -10.19 -37.61 31.99
CA ALA A 598 -9.51 -36.83 33.03
C ALA A 598 -10.30 -35.61 33.57
N GLY A 599 -11.58 -35.78 33.91
CA GLY A 599 -12.36 -34.89 34.80
C GLY A 599 -12.68 -33.48 34.28
N THR A 600 -12.10 -33.04 33.17
CA THR A 600 -12.46 -31.82 32.45
C THR A 600 -12.87 -32.21 31.04
N ALA A 601 -14.05 -31.75 30.59
CA ALA A 601 -14.58 -32.10 29.28
C ALA A 601 -13.62 -31.60 28.20
N SER A 602 -12.89 -32.52 27.56
CA SER A 602 -11.98 -32.21 26.46
C SER A 602 -12.20 -33.22 25.33
N ALA A 603 -12.24 -32.72 24.10
CA ALA A 603 -12.55 -33.51 22.92
C ALA A 603 -11.47 -33.32 21.87
N VAL A 604 -11.05 -34.41 21.25
CA VAL A 604 -9.94 -34.47 20.31
C VAL A 604 -10.48 -34.96 18.98
N ILE A 605 -10.36 -34.18 17.90
CA ILE A 605 -10.88 -34.50 16.56
C ILE A 605 -9.71 -34.77 15.60
N GLY A 606 -9.62 -35.98 15.04
CA GLY A 606 -8.59 -36.35 14.07
C GLY A 606 -9.00 -36.02 12.63
N VAL A 607 -8.34 -35.03 12.02
CA VAL A 607 -8.67 -34.54 10.66
C VAL A 607 -7.53 -34.84 9.68
N GLN A 608 -7.87 -35.28 8.47
CA GLN A 608 -6.88 -35.60 7.43
C GLN A 608 -6.44 -34.38 6.62
N HIS A 609 -7.36 -33.44 6.35
CA HIS A 609 -7.09 -32.25 5.52
C HIS A 609 -6.85 -30.99 6.38
N PRO A 610 -5.77 -30.21 6.11
CA PRO A 610 -5.49 -28.96 6.82
C PRO A 610 -6.63 -27.93 6.74
N VAL A 611 -7.30 -27.85 5.61
CA VAL A 611 -8.42 -26.92 5.36
C VAL A 611 -9.60 -27.21 6.30
N LEU A 612 -9.97 -28.48 6.49
CA LEU A 612 -11.00 -28.89 7.45
C LEU A 612 -10.56 -28.71 8.91
N ARG A 613 -9.27 -28.92 9.22
CA ARG A 613 -8.68 -28.65 10.56
C ARG A 613 -8.86 -27.18 10.94
N ASP A 614 -8.45 -26.27 10.06
CA ASP A 614 -8.50 -24.82 10.32
C ASP A 614 -9.95 -24.31 10.33
N GLY A 615 -10.82 -24.89 9.50
CA GLY A 615 -12.27 -24.67 9.55
C GLY A 615 -12.88 -25.09 10.90
N ALA A 616 -12.56 -26.29 11.41
CA ALA A 616 -13.07 -26.80 12.68
C ALA A 616 -12.56 -25.99 13.89
N VAL A 617 -11.29 -25.58 13.89
CA VAL A 617 -10.73 -24.66 14.92
C VAL A 617 -11.48 -23.33 14.92
N ALA A 618 -11.71 -22.73 13.75
CA ALA A 618 -12.45 -21.48 13.65
C ALA A 618 -13.93 -21.63 14.06
N LEU A 619 -14.60 -22.73 13.67
CA LEU A 619 -15.98 -23.00 14.06
C LEU A 619 -16.13 -23.15 15.59
N ALA A 620 -15.22 -23.89 16.23
CA ALA A 620 -15.18 -24.05 17.68
C ALA A 620 -14.89 -22.72 18.40
N ARG A 621 -13.92 -21.93 17.93
CA ARG A 621 -13.65 -20.58 18.46
C ARG A 621 -14.87 -19.66 18.33
N SER A 622 -15.64 -19.76 17.24
CA SER A 622 -16.88 -18.97 17.06
C SER A 622 -17.93 -19.23 18.13
N LEU A 623 -17.98 -20.46 18.68
CA LEU A 623 -18.90 -20.87 19.74
C LEU A 623 -18.45 -20.42 21.13
N GLY A 624 -17.20 -19.95 21.29
CA GLY A 624 -16.56 -19.72 22.58
C GLY A 624 -15.94 -20.99 23.17
N ILE A 625 -15.41 -21.89 22.34
CA ILE A 625 -14.70 -23.10 22.77
C ILE A 625 -13.20 -22.88 22.59
N ARG A 626 -12.38 -23.24 23.58
CA ARG A 626 -10.92 -23.21 23.46
C ARG A 626 -10.45 -24.33 22.54
N ALA A 627 -10.07 -23.96 21.32
CA ALA A 627 -9.61 -24.88 20.29
C ALA A 627 -8.17 -24.55 19.89
N SER A 628 -7.32 -25.58 19.87
CA SER A 628 -5.97 -25.56 19.29
C SER A 628 -5.81 -26.74 18.32
N ALA A 629 -4.75 -26.73 17.52
CA ALA A 629 -4.40 -27.89 16.70
C ALA A 629 -2.95 -28.33 16.94
N SER A 630 -2.71 -29.61 16.70
CA SER A 630 -1.42 -30.27 16.88
C SER A 630 -1.23 -31.37 15.84
N MET A 631 -0.02 -31.91 15.71
CA MET A 631 0.26 -33.08 14.90
C MET A 631 0.64 -34.27 15.78
N SER A 632 -0.08 -35.37 15.62
CA SER A 632 0.21 -36.63 16.29
C SER A 632 0.11 -37.78 15.28
N GLY A 633 1.14 -38.64 15.24
CA GLY A 633 1.17 -39.82 14.36
C GLY A 633 1.01 -39.55 12.85
N GLY A 634 1.34 -38.35 12.38
CA GLY A 634 1.18 -37.96 10.97
C GLY A 634 -0.24 -37.53 10.56
N ARG A 635 -1.17 -37.41 11.51
CA ARG A 635 -2.49 -36.80 11.30
C ARG A 635 -2.56 -35.43 11.98
N SER A 636 -3.42 -34.54 11.46
CA SER A 636 -3.76 -33.31 12.16
C SER A 636 -4.82 -33.61 13.23
N VAL A 637 -4.65 -33.00 14.39
CA VAL A 637 -5.51 -33.23 15.55
C VAL A 637 -5.98 -31.88 16.09
N VAL A 638 -7.29 -31.68 16.18
CA VAL A 638 -7.90 -30.50 16.79
C VAL A 638 -8.26 -30.83 18.23
N CYS A 639 -7.70 -30.10 19.19
CA CYS A 639 -7.96 -30.27 20.62
C CYS A 639 -8.93 -29.19 21.09
N LEU A 640 -10.05 -29.60 21.67
CA LEU A 640 -11.07 -28.75 22.28
C LEU A 640 -11.01 -28.90 23.79
N ALA A 641 -10.84 -27.80 24.52
CA ALA A 641 -10.75 -27.76 25.98
C ALA A 641 -12.03 -27.21 26.63
N GLY A 642 -12.26 -27.63 27.87
CA GLY A 642 -13.52 -27.50 28.60
C GLY A 642 -14.08 -26.08 28.71
N SER A 643 -15.36 -25.98 28.37
CA SER A 643 -16.20 -24.78 28.52
C SER A 643 -17.68 -25.22 28.56
N SER A 644 -18.56 -24.41 29.13
CA SER A 644 -20.01 -24.70 29.11
C SER A 644 -20.59 -24.79 27.69
N ALA A 645 -19.94 -24.16 26.71
CA ALA A 645 -20.26 -24.28 25.29
C ALA A 645 -19.84 -25.65 24.72
N LEU A 646 -18.72 -26.23 25.16
CA LEU A 646 -18.32 -27.58 24.77
C LEU A 646 -19.26 -28.63 25.38
N ASP A 647 -19.67 -28.49 26.65
CA ASP A 647 -20.66 -29.38 27.26
C ASP A 647 -22.00 -29.37 26.49
N ALA A 648 -22.42 -28.18 26.00
CA ALA A 648 -23.58 -28.06 25.12
C ALA A 648 -23.41 -28.84 23.81
N VAL A 649 -22.23 -28.77 23.17
CA VAL A 649 -21.91 -29.58 21.96
C VAL A 649 -21.93 -31.08 22.27
N LEU A 650 -21.29 -31.51 23.37
CA LEU A 650 -21.22 -32.91 23.76
C LEU A 650 -22.59 -33.50 24.09
N SER A 651 -23.52 -32.69 24.63
CA SER A 651 -24.92 -33.08 24.80
C SER A 651 -25.65 -33.39 23.48
N ARG A 652 -25.11 -32.93 22.34
CA ARG A 652 -25.64 -33.20 20.99
C ARG A 652 -24.94 -34.37 20.30
N CYS A 653 -23.92 -35.00 20.89
CA CYS A 653 -23.31 -36.21 20.34
C CYS A 653 -24.29 -37.40 20.30
N ALA A 654 -23.99 -38.40 19.47
CA ALA A 654 -24.74 -39.64 19.29
C ALA A 654 -24.15 -40.79 20.10
N LEU A 655 -22.84 -40.79 20.30
CA LEU A 655 -22.16 -41.85 21.03
C LEU A 655 -22.18 -41.57 22.53
N SER A 656 -22.60 -42.57 23.32
CA SER A 656 -22.64 -42.47 24.77
C SER A 656 -21.25 -42.39 25.42
N CYS A 657 -20.18 -42.74 24.70
CA CYS A 657 -18.80 -42.46 25.11
C CYS A 657 -18.39 -41.00 24.85
N ASN A 658 -19.05 -40.30 23.92
CA ASN A 658 -18.79 -38.91 23.57
C ASN A 658 -19.84 -37.94 24.18
N ALA A 659 -20.66 -38.41 25.13
CA ALA A 659 -21.68 -37.63 25.83
C ALA A 659 -21.54 -37.81 27.36
N PRO A 660 -21.15 -36.76 28.12
CA PRO A 660 -20.98 -36.87 29.56
C PRO A 660 -22.31 -37.13 30.29
N ALA A 661 -22.22 -37.70 31.50
CA ALA A 661 -23.39 -38.06 32.30
C ALA A 661 -24.15 -36.82 32.82
N VAL A 662 -25.17 -36.43 32.06
CA VAL A 662 -26.25 -35.45 32.37
C VAL A 662 -25.99 -34.52 33.56
N THR A 663 -25.46 -33.33 33.27
CA THR A 663 -25.77 -32.14 34.05
C THR A 663 -27.14 -31.61 33.62
N GLU A 664 -27.90 -31.01 34.54
CA GLU A 664 -29.22 -30.44 34.23
C GLU A 664 -29.15 -29.42 33.08
N GLN A 665 -30.24 -29.23 32.33
CA GLN A 665 -30.34 -28.27 31.23
C GLN A 665 -29.83 -26.90 31.67
N ALA A 666 -28.58 -26.60 31.31
CA ALA A 666 -27.97 -25.33 31.64
C ALA A 666 -28.75 -24.20 30.96
N ASP A 667 -28.98 -23.11 31.72
CA ASP A 667 -29.27 -21.81 31.12
C ASP A 667 -28.27 -21.52 30.00
N LYS A 668 -28.72 -20.75 28.99
CA LYS A 668 -27.96 -20.43 27.75
C LYS A 668 -26.45 -20.35 28.04
N PRO A 669 -25.61 -21.24 27.46
CA PRO A 669 -24.22 -21.39 27.89
C PRO A 669 -23.48 -20.05 27.78
N ALA A 670 -22.73 -19.72 28.83
CA ALA A 670 -22.00 -18.46 28.90
C ALA A 670 -20.85 -18.48 27.91
N ARG A 671 -20.99 -17.72 26.82
CA ARG A 671 -19.97 -17.56 25.77
C ARG A 671 -19.12 -16.35 26.10
N THR A 672 -17.90 -16.58 26.56
CA THR A 672 -16.95 -15.52 26.96
C THR A 672 -15.71 -15.53 26.08
N ALA A 673 -15.04 -14.38 25.96
CA ALA A 673 -13.78 -14.28 25.24
C ALA A 673 -12.63 -14.89 26.08
N HIS A 674 -11.86 -15.77 25.46
CA HIS A 674 -10.85 -16.62 26.11
C HIS A 674 -9.44 -16.09 25.89
N ALA A 675 -8.58 -16.27 26.90
CA ALA A 675 -7.18 -15.88 26.89
C ALA A 675 -6.25 -16.95 26.28
N PHE A 676 -5.19 -16.49 25.62
CA PHE A 676 -4.08 -17.32 25.13
C PHE A 676 -2.73 -16.60 25.31
N GLY A 677 -1.68 -17.37 25.60
CA GLY A 677 -0.30 -16.88 25.63
C GLY A 677 0.22 -16.66 24.21
N PHE A 678 1.02 -15.62 24.00
CA PHE A 678 1.51 -15.23 22.69
C PHE A 678 3.01 -14.95 22.70
N ILE A 679 3.64 -15.15 21.53
CA ILE A 679 5.04 -14.89 21.26
C ILE A 679 5.10 -13.78 20.22
N MET A 680 6.05 -12.87 20.37
CA MET A 680 6.30 -11.79 19.42
C MET A 680 7.66 -11.95 18.77
N CYS A 681 7.71 -11.81 17.44
CA CYS A 681 8.94 -11.71 16.67
C CYS A 681 8.96 -10.36 15.96
N GLU A 682 10.00 -9.54 16.21
CA GLU A 682 10.22 -8.32 15.43
C GLU A 682 10.52 -8.69 13.97
N LEU A 683 9.77 -8.09 13.06
CA LEU A 683 9.90 -8.23 11.62
C LEU A 683 10.35 -6.89 10.99
N PRO A 684 11.01 -6.93 9.82
CA PRO A 684 11.40 -5.71 9.10
C PRO A 684 10.23 -4.76 8.90
N ALA A 685 10.51 -3.46 8.96
CA ALA A 685 9.49 -2.44 8.80
C ALA A 685 8.74 -2.57 7.48
N ALA A 686 7.41 -2.59 7.58
CA ALA A 686 6.49 -2.68 6.47
C ALA A 686 5.27 -1.80 6.77
N ASP A 687 4.21 -2.06 6.05
CA ASP A 687 3.02 -1.21 6.00
C ASP A 687 1.89 -2.05 6.59
N TYR A 688 1.10 -1.46 7.48
CA TYR A 688 0.13 -2.19 8.31
C TYR A 688 -1.27 -2.11 7.67
N TYR A 689 -2.40 -2.23 8.39
CA TYR A 689 -3.75 -2.25 7.77
C TYR A 689 -4.94 -1.92 8.70
N GLY A 690 -5.53 -0.73 8.57
CA GLY A 690 -6.16 -0.05 9.71
C GLY A 690 -7.62 0.35 9.55
N ILE A 691 -8.37 0.04 10.59
CA ILE A 691 -9.80 0.33 10.76
C ILE A 691 -9.92 1.19 12.02
N THR A 692 -10.64 2.31 11.96
CA THR A 692 -11.01 3.13 13.12
C THR A 692 -12.52 3.14 13.27
N LEU A 693 -12.98 2.71 14.44
CA LEU A 693 -14.40 2.60 14.78
C LEU A 693 -14.93 3.88 15.42
N ALA A 694 -16.26 4.03 15.44
CA ALA A 694 -16.93 5.20 16.01
C ALA A 694 -16.53 5.51 17.46
N SER A 695 -16.45 6.80 17.80
CA SER A 695 -15.99 7.31 19.12
C SER A 695 -16.90 6.99 20.32
N GLY A 696 -18.01 6.28 20.09
CA GLY A 696 -18.87 5.71 21.14
C GLY A 696 -18.67 4.20 21.34
N SER A 697 -17.71 3.60 20.64
CA SER A 697 -17.29 2.20 20.81
C SER A 697 -15.99 2.11 21.60
N ASP A 698 -15.72 0.92 22.13
CA ASP A 698 -14.47 0.45 22.72
C ASP A 698 -13.32 0.27 21.70
N HIS A 699 -13.53 0.59 20.42
CA HIS A 699 -12.51 0.62 19.36
C HIS A 699 -11.79 -0.71 19.01
N GLN A 700 -12.23 -1.85 19.58
CA GLN A 700 -11.69 -3.18 19.25
C GLN A 700 -12.42 -3.83 18.06
N PHE A 701 -11.79 -4.76 17.33
CA PHE A 701 -12.43 -5.61 16.32
C PHE A 701 -11.77 -6.99 16.19
N MET A 702 -12.45 -7.95 15.56
CA MET A 702 -11.95 -9.31 15.33
C MET A 702 -11.30 -9.51 13.96
N LEU A 703 -10.15 -10.19 13.95
CA LEU A 703 -9.51 -10.71 12.74
C LEU A 703 -10.17 -12.01 12.25
N ALA A 704 -9.79 -12.47 11.05
CA ALA A 704 -10.29 -13.72 10.45
C ALA A 704 -9.96 -15.00 11.27
N ASN A 705 -9.00 -14.92 12.19
CA ASN A 705 -8.59 -15.96 13.14
C ASN A 705 -9.26 -15.80 14.54
N MET A 706 -10.18 -14.83 14.67
CA MET A 706 -10.93 -14.43 15.88
C MET A 706 -10.13 -13.72 16.98
N ALA A 707 -8.85 -13.41 16.75
CA ALA A 707 -8.08 -12.53 17.63
C ALA A 707 -8.72 -11.13 17.71
N VAL A 708 -8.78 -10.58 18.92
CA VAL A 708 -9.28 -9.23 19.16
C VAL A 708 -8.12 -8.23 19.10
N VAL A 709 -8.27 -7.21 18.28
CA VAL A 709 -7.23 -6.21 17.96
C VAL A 709 -7.80 -4.79 17.96
N HIS A 710 -6.94 -3.78 18.03
CA HIS A 710 -7.30 -2.35 18.00
C HIS A 710 -6.62 -1.64 16.81
N ASN A 711 -7.27 -0.64 16.22
CA ASN A 711 -6.90 0.09 14.98
C ASN A 711 -5.41 0.07 14.55
N CYS A 712 -5.03 -0.27 13.29
CA CYS A 712 -3.71 0.15 12.76
C CYS A 712 -3.39 -0.01 11.24
N GLY A 713 -2.96 1.06 10.54
CA GLY A 713 -2.95 1.37 9.07
C GLY A 713 -1.97 0.89 7.94
N GLU A 714 -2.63 0.68 6.79
CA GLU A 714 -2.46 0.28 5.35
C GLU A 714 -1.18 0.27 4.44
N ARG A 715 -1.24 -0.54 3.33
CA ARG A 715 -0.51 -0.40 2.01
C ARG A 715 -1.38 -0.59 0.74
N GLY A 716 -1.25 0.34 -0.22
CA GLY A 716 -1.96 0.30 -1.52
C GLY A 716 -2.77 1.56 -1.86
N ASN A 717 -3.09 2.39 -0.87
CA ASN A 717 -3.89 3.59 -1.02
C ASN A 717 -3.06 4.85 -1.26
N GLU A 718 -1.73 4.81 -1.44
CA GLU A 718 -0.99 5.99 -1.96
C GLU A 718 -1.54 6.42 -3.33
N MET A 719 -1.85 5.47 -4.22
CA MET A 719 -2.53 5.80 -5.49
C MET A 719 -3.99 6.19 -5.29
N SER A 720 -4.72 5.56 -4.37
CA SER A 720 -6.11 5.93 -4.08
C SER A 720 -6.21 7.34 -3.48
N GLU A 721 -5.29 7.71 -2.60
CA GLU A 721 -5.13 9.03 -1.99
C GLU A 721 -4.75 10.06 -3.07
N VAL A 722 -3.76 9.77 -3.93
CA VAL A 722 -3.48 10.59 -5.12
C VAL A 722 -4.72 10.77 -6.00
N LEU A 723 -5.50 9.71 -6.24
CA LEU A 723 -6.72 9.75 -7.05
C LEU A 723 -7.90 10.46 -6.38
N MET A 724 -7.96 10.48 -5.03
CA MET A 724 -8.97 11.20 -4.25
C MET A 724 -8.60 12.69 -4.05
N ASP A 725 -7.31 12.98 -3.86
CA ASP A 725 -6.77 14.32 -3.62
C ASP A 725 -6.71 15.15 -4.90
N PHE A 726 -6.19 14.60 -6.01
CA PHE A 726 -5.92 15.38 -7.23
C PHE A 726 -7.18 16.06 -7.82
N PRO A 727 -8.39 15.50 -7.72
CA PRO A 727 -9.63 16.20 -8.07
C PRO A 727 -10.04 17.31 -7.09
N GLN A 728 -9.67 17.20 -5.81
CA GLN A 728 -9.99 18.18 -4.76
C GLN A 728 -9.00 19.35 -4.72
N LEU A 729 -7.76 19.10 -5.12
CA LEU A 729 -6.69 20.08 -5.15
C LEU A 729 -6.92 21.09 -6.28
N THR A 730 -7.03 22.36 -5.92
CA THR A 730 -7.19 23.49 -6.85
C THR A 730 -5.91 24.30 -6.97
N THR A 731 -5.74 24.94 -8.13
CA THR A 731 -4.71 25.93 -8.41
C THR A 731 -5.37 27.22 -8.90
N GLU A 732 -4.76 28.37 -8.58
CA GLU A 732 -5.28 29.66 -8.98
C GLU A 732 -4.62 30.14 -10.27
N VAL A 733 -5.41 30.29 -11.33
CA VAL A 733 -4.96 30.83 -12.63
C VAL A 733 -5.99 31.86 -13.10
N ASP A 734 -5.52 33.04 -13.52
CA ASP A 734 -6.35 34.20 -13.89
C ASP A 734 -7.40 34.58 -12.80
N GLY A 735 -7.09 34.37 -11.52
CA GLY A 735 -8.01 34.63 -10.40
C GLY A 735 -9.18 33.63 -10.28
N ARG A 736 -9.06 32.46 -10.92
CA ARG A 736 -10.04 31.35 -10.83
C ARG A 736 -9.38 30.12 -10.22
N GLN A 737 -10.10 29.46 -9.34
CA GLN A 737 -9.70 28.17 -8.76
C GLN A 737 -10.15 27.04 -9.70
N GLU A 738 -9.20 26.35 -10.32
CA GLU A 738 -9.43 25.20 -11.21
C GLU A 738 -8.72 23.95 -10.65
N PRO A 739 -9.31 22.75 -10.75
CA PRO A 739 -8.72 21.52 -10.20
C PRO A 739 -7.47 21.09 -10.98
N ILE A 740 -6.42 20.67 -10.29
CA ILE A 740 -5.12 20.31 -10.92
C ILE A 740 -5.24 19.12 -11.88
N MET A 741 -6.27 18.28 -11.72
CA MET A 741 -6.55 17.16 -12.61
C MET A 741 -6.75 17.61 -14.07
N GLN A 742 -7.28 18.80 -14.32
CA GLN A 742 -7.44 19.36 -15.67
C GLN A 742 -6.12 19.57 -16.45
N ARG A 743 -4.99 19.66 -15.75
CA ARG A 743 -3.64 19.80 -16.35
C ARG A 743 -2.74 18.58 -16.09
N THR A 744 -3.33 17.46 -15.69
CA THR A 744 -2.60 16.25 -15.29
C THR A 744 -3.07 15.03 -16.07
N THR A 745 -2.14 14.16 -16.47
CA THR A 745 -2.41 12.77 -16.88
C THR A 745 -1.78 11.83 -15.87
N LEU A 746 -2.54 10.84 -15.39
CA LEU A 746 -2.06 9.82 -14.46
C LEU A 746 -1.89 8.48 -15.20
N VAL A 747 -0.73 7.83 -15.04
CA VAL A 747 -0.44 6.47 -15.51
C VAL A 747 -0.25 5.57 -14.29
N ALA A 748 -1.34 4.93 -13.85
CA ALA A 748 -1.38 4.10 -12.66
C ALA A 748 -1.02 2.66 -13.01
N ASN A 749 0.12 2.16 -12.53
CA ASN A 749 0.52 0.76 -12.73
C ASN A 749 0.86 0.07 -11.40
N THR A 750 -0.14 -0.43 -10.67
CA THR A 750 0.09 -1.08 -9.37
C THR A 750 1.07 -2.26 -9.48
N SER A 751 1.70 -2.67 -8.38
CA SER A 751 2.62 -3.82 -8.42
C SER A 751 1.86 -5.14 -8.60
N ASN A 752 0.55 -5.18 -8.37
CA ASN A 752 -0.29 -6.32 -8.74
C ASN A 752 -0.54 -6.38 -10.26
N MET A 753 -0.37 -5.26 -10.98
CA MET A 753 -0.31 -5.31 -12.44
C MET A 753 1.03 -5.92 -12.90
N PRO A 754 1.04 -6.61 -14.06
CA PRO A 754 2.19 -7.39 -14.50
C PRO A 754 3.49 -6.60 -14.62
N VAL A 755 4.58 -7.33 -14.42
CA VAL A 755 5.96 -6.81 -14.40
C VAL A 755 6.30 -6.06 -15.68
N ALA A 756 5.87 -6.58 -16.83
CA ALA A 756 6.04 -5.95 -18.13
C ALA A 756 5.32 -4.58 -18.23
N ALA A 757 4.11 -4.45 -17.67
CA ALA A 757 3.33 -3.22 -17.73
C ALA A 757 4.00 -2.06 -16.94
N ARG A 758 4.84 -2.38 -15.93
CA ARG A 758 5.70 -1.39 -15.24
C ARG A 758 6.78 -0.80 -16.14
N GLU A 759 7.33 -1.58 -17.07
CA GLU A 759 8.25 -1.04 -18.08
C GLU A 759 7.50 -0.17 -19.09
N ALA A 760 6.35 -0.66 -19.58
CA ALA A 760 5.53 0.10 -20.54
C ALA A 760 5.07 1.45 -19.96
N SER A 761 4.64 1.50 -18.69
CA SER A 761 4.10 2.72 -18.06
C SER A 761 5.08 3.90 -18.10
N ILE A 762 6.38 3.65 -17.90
CA ILE A 762 7.43 4.67 -17.97
C ILE A 762 7.58 5.20 -19.41
N TYR A 763 7.60 4.33 -20.41
CA TYR A 763 7.69 4.74 -21.82
C TYR A 763 6.41 5.43 -22.32
N THR A 764 5.24 4.99 -21.87
CA THR A 764 3.93 5.64 -22.10
C THR A 764 3.94 7.06 -21.52
N GLY A 765 4.30 7.22 -20.24
CA GLY A 765 4.34 8.52 -19.57
C GLY A 765 5.32 9.53 -20.19
N ILE A 766 6.54 9.12 -20.54
CA ILE A 766 7.49 10.02 -21.21
C ILE A 766 7.02 10.39 -22.63
N THR A 767 6.36 9.49 -23.35
CA THR A 767 5.86 9.77 -24.71
C THR A 767 4.68 10.75 -24.70
N VAL A 768 3.78 10.64 -23.71
CA VAL A 768 2.75 11.66 -23.44
C VAL A 768 3.40 13.00 -23.06
N SER A 769 4.46 12.97 -22.24
CA SER A 769 5.19 14.19 -21.85
C SER A 769 5.85 14.89 -23.05
N GLU A 770 6.49 14.13 -23.94
CA GLU A 770 7.05 14.64 -25.20
C GLU A 770 5.98 15.19 -26.15
N TYR A 771 4.77 14.60 -26.17
CA TYR A 771 3.66 15.10 -26.99
C TYR A 771 3.22 16.50 -26.56
N PHE A 772 3.04 16.74 -25.25
CA PHE A 772 2.69 18.07 -24.74
C PHE A 772 3.86 19.06 -24.88
N ARG A 773 5.11 18.62 -24.73
CA ARG A 773 6.31 19.41 -25.06
C ARG A 773 6.28 19.91 -26.52
N ASP A 774 5.95 19.04 -27.47
CA ASP A 774 5.90 19.40 -28.89
C ASP A 774 4.82 20.44 -29.20
N GLN A 775 3.77 20.54 -28.37
CA GLN A 775 2.77 21.62 -28.47
C GLN A 775 3.32 23.01 -28.11
N GLY A 776 4.53 23.09 -27.53
CA GLY A 776 5.12 24.31 -26.99
C GLY A 776 4.82 24.55 -25.52
N LYS A 777 4.68 23.49 -24.71
CA LYS A 777 4.35 23.55 -23.28
C LYS A 777 5.53 23.09 -22.41
N HIS A 778 5.57 23.59 -21.18
CA HIS A 778 6.52 23.19 -20.14
C HIS A 778 5.91 22.05 -19.29
N VAL A 779 6.39 20.83 -19.51
CA VAL A 779 5.86 19.61 -18.90
C VAL A 779 6.78 19.12 -17.79
N ALA A 780 6.18 18.70 -16.67
CA ALA A 780 6.88 17.95 -15.63
C ALA A 780 6.41 16.48 -15.61
N MET A 781 7.34 15.55 -15.84
CA MET A 781 7.11 14.11 -15.66
C MET A 781 7.64 13.68 -14.29
N ILE A 782 6.79 13.02 -13.51
CA ILE A 782 7.10 12.44 -12.21
C ILE A 782 7.00 10.92 -12.31
N ALA A 783 8.09 10.21 -12.02
CA ALA A 783 8.16 8.76 -12.10
C ALA A 783 8.38 8.14 -10.70
N ASP A 784 7.33 7.60 -10.10
CA ASP A 784 7.35 6.95 -8.78
C ASP A 784 7.07 5.44 -8.87
N SER A 785 8.05 4.55 -8.90
CA SER A 785 9.49 4.78 -8.73
C SER A 785 10.30 4.05 -9.80
N THR A 786 11.39 4.67 -10.21
CA THR A 786 12.30 4.10 -11.22
C THR A 786 13.00 2.83 -10.70
N SER A 787 13.11 2.65 -9.38
CA SER A 787 13.57 1.40 -8.77
C SER A 787 12.64 0.21 -9.03
N ARG A 788 11.32 0.40 -9.01
CA ARG A 788 10.35 -0.67 -9.32
C ARG A 788 10.39 -1.05 -10.81
N TRP A 789 10.71 -0.10 -11.69
CA TRP A 789 11.02 -0.37 -13.09
C TRP A 789 12.34 -1.13 -13.26
N ALA A 790 13.41 -0.75 -12.55
CA ALA A 790 14.68 -1.49 -12.58
C ALA A 790 14.55 -2.94 -12.05
N GLU A 791 13.75 -3.16 -11.02
CA GLU A 791 13.39 -4.50 -10.53
C GLU A 791 12.59 -5.30 -11.56
N ALA A 792 11.69 -4.65 -12.31
CA ALA A 792 10.98 -5.30 -13.41
C ALA A 792 11.95 -5.77 -14.50
N LEU A 793 12.89 -4.91 -14.91
CA LEU A 793 13.95 -5.27 -15.86
C LEU A 793 14.80 -6.44 -15.36
N ARG A 794 15.10 -6.51 -14.05
CA ARG A 794 15.81 -7.63 -13.42
C ARG A 794 15.03 -8.93 -13.46
N GLU A 795 13.72 -8.91 -13.22
CA GLU A 795 12.92 -10.13 -13.34
C GLU A 795 12.85 -10.60 -14.80
N ILE A 796 12.62 -9.68 -15.75
CA ILE A 796 12.57 -10.00 -17.19
C ILE A 796 13.89 -10.63 -17.65
N SER A 797 15.05 -10.03 -17.33
CA SER A 797 16.36 -10.58 -17.70
C SER A 797 16.62 -11.95 -17.04
N GLY A 798 16.17 -12.14 -15.79
CA GLY A 798 16.24 -13.42 -15.10
C GLY A 798 15.41 -14.51 -15.77
N ARG A 799 14.19 -14.20 -16.24
CA ARG A 799 13.35 -15.15 -17.00
C ARG A 799 13.94 -15.48 -18.38
N LEU A 800 14.65 -14.55 -18.99
CA LEU A 800 15.36 -14.75 -20.26
C LEU A 800 16.66 -15.55 -20.14
N ALA A 801 17.11 -15.85 -18.91
CA ALA A 801 18.41 -16.44 -18.60
C ALA A 801 19.60 -15.60 -19.14
N GLU A 802 19.45 -14.27 -19.15
CA GLU A 802 20.56 -13.36 -19.41
C GLU A 802 21.54 -13.36 -18.24
N MET A 803 22.84 -13.15 -18.52
CA MET A 803 23.84 -13.07 -17.46
C MET A 803 23.63 -11.77 -16.64
N PRO A 804 23.39 -11.87 -15.32
CA PRO A 804 23.25 -10.68 -14.49
C PRO A 804 24.60 -9.98 -14.31
N ALA A 805 24.53 -8.66 -14.11
CA ALA A 805 25.59 -7.84 -13.58
C ALA A 805 25.42 -7.69 -12.04
N ASP A 806 25.71 -6.51 -11.49
CA ASP A 806 25.65 -6.24 -10.06
C ASP A 806 24.24 -6.41 -9.48
N SER A 807 24.14 -6.99 -8.28
CA SER A 807 22.89 -7.22 -7.53
C SER A 807 21.75 -7.91 -8.32
N GLY A 808 22.11 -8.67 -9.36
CA GLY A 808 21.20 -9.40 -10.22
C GLY A 808 20.63 -8.59 -11.40
N TYR A 809 20.89 -7.28 -11.49
CA TYR A 809 20.35 -6.43 -12.56
C TYR A 809 20.98 -6.74 -13.93
N PRO A 810 20.29 -6.49 -15.05
CA PRO A 810 20.86 -6.69 -16.39
C PRO A 810 21.95 -5.67 -16.70
N ALA A 811 22.93 -6.08 -17.51
CA ALA A 811 24.04 -5.22 -17.94
C ALA A 811 23.60 -3.95 -18.69
N TYR A 812 22.41 -3.94 -19.29
CA TYR A 812 21.84 -2.78 -19.99
C TYR A 812 21.06 -1.81 -19.09
N LEU A 813 20.98 -2.02 -17.76
CA LEU A 813 20.23 -1.15 -16.84
C LEU A 813 20.62 0.33 -16.99
N GLY A 814 21.93 0.63 -16.98
CA GLY A 814 22.44 2.00 -17.13
C GLY A 814 22.06 2.63 -18.48
N ALA A 815 22.10 1.84 -19.57
CA ALA A 815 21.69 2.32 -20.88
C ALA A 815 20.18 2.60 -20.97
N ARG A 816 19.35 1.79 -20.32
CA ARG A 816 17.89 2.01 -20.22
C ARG A 816 17.58 3.28 -19.44
N LEU A 817 18.17 3.44 -18.25
CA LEU A 817 18.02 4.67 -17.45
C LEU A 817 18.51 5.91 -18.22
N ALA A 818 19.66 5.83 -18.89
CA ALA A 818 20.19 6.94 -19.69
C ALA A 818 19.25 7.31 -20.85
N SER A 819 18.78 6.33 -21.62
CA SER A 819 17.84 6.57 -22.74
C SER A 819 16.48 7.12 -22.29
N PHE A 820 16.08 6.91 -21.03
CA PHE A 820 14.91 7.54 -20.43
C PHE A 820 15.17 8.98 -20.02
N TYR A 821 16.19 9.26 -19.19
CA TYR A 821 16.46 10.62 -18.71
C TYR A 821 16.91 11.57 -19.83
N GLU A 822 17.61 11.08 -20.86
CA GLU A 822 18.00 11.89 -22.03
C GLU A 822 16.84 12.30 -22.95
N ARG A 823 15.61 11.83 -22.71
CA ARG A 823 14.40 12.37 -23.37
C ARG A 823 13.94 13.70 -22.76
N ALA A 824 14.40 14.01 -21.55
CA ALA A 824 14.25 15.33 -20.94
C ALA A 824 15.06 16.41 -21.69
N GLY A 825 14.67 17.66 -21.50
CA GLY A 825 15.35 18.82 -22.08
C GLY A 825 14.40 19.96 -22.46
N LYS A 826 14.95 21.17 -22.55
CA LYS A 826 14.35 22.29 -23.29
C LYS A 826 14.67 22.11 -24.77
N VAL A 827 13.69 22.29 -25.65
CA VAL A 827 13.82 22.05 -27.09
C VAL A 827 13.11 23.12 -27.90
N LYS A 828 13.57 23.33 -29.13
CA LYS A 828 12.75 23.95 -30.18
C LYS A 828 11.92 22.87 -30.85
N CYS A 829 10.61 23.02 -30.83
CA CYS A 829 9.66 22.05 -31.38
C CYS A 829 9.82 21.91 -32.90
N LEU A 830 9.32 20.82 -33.46
CA LEU A 830 9.25 20.60 -34.91
C LEU A 830 8.06 21.38 -35.50
N GLY A 831 8.23 21.94 -36.70
CA GLY A 831 7.16 22.59 -37.47
C GLY A 831 6.73 23.99 -36.99
N GLY A 832 5.98 24.69 -37.84
CA GLY A 832 5.44 26.02 -37.59
C GLY A 832 4.13 26.01 -36.78
N PRO A 833 3.84 27.06 -35.98
CA PRO A 833 4.68 28.21 -35.66
C PRO A 833 5.88 27.82 -34.79
N GLU A 834 6.92 28.66 -34.75
CA GLU A 834 8.06 28.44 -33.86
C GLU A 834 7.60 28.38 -32.40
N ARG A 835 7.93 27.28 -31.73
CA ARG A 835 7.53 26.98 -30.35
C ARG A 835 8.73 26.43 -29.59
N PHE A 836 8.77 26.75 -28.31
CA PHE A 836 9.73 26.20 -27.36
C PHE A 836 8.94 25.39 -26.34
N GLY A 837 9.43 24.20 -26.01
CA GLY A 837 8.84 23.33 -25.01
C GLY A 837 9.91 22.70 -24.15
N SER A 838 9.53 22.14 -23.00
CA SER A 838 10.48 21.42 -22.15
C SER A 838 9.84 20.22 -21.47
N VAL A 839 10.58 19.14 -21.30
CA VAL A 839 10.22 18.05 -20.38
C VAL A 839 11.23 18.01 -19.24
N SER A 840 10.77 18.32 -18.04
CA SER A 840 11.51 18.10 -16.80
C SER A 840 11.19 16.70 -16.29
N VAL A 841 12.19 15.88 -15.98
CA VAL A 841 11.99 14.52 -15.43
C VAL A 841 12.45 14.46 -13.98
N VAL A 842 11.53 14.06 -13.09
CA VAL A 842 11.78 13.86 -11.66
C VAL A 842 11.52 12.39 -11.33
N GLY A 843 12.60 11.62 -11.15
CA GLY A 843 12.53 10.19 -10.83
C GLY A 843 12.69 9.93 -9.34
N ALA A 844 11.70 9.30 -8.71
CA ALA A 844 11.83 8.82 -7.34
C ALA A 844 12.60 7.48 -7.34
N VAL A 845 13.68 7.42 -6.57
CA VAL A 845 14.51 6.21 -6.40
C VAL A 845 14.31 5.70 -4.98
N SER A 846 14.05 4.40 -4.84
CA SER A 846 13.84 3.73 -3.55
C SER A 846 14.93 2.69 -3.34
N PRO A 847 16.17 3.10 -2.98
CA PRO A 847 17.23 2.16 -2.65
C PRO A 847 16.84 1.27 -1.45
N PRO A 848 17.17 -0.03 -1.47
CA PRO A 848 16.94 -0.91 -0.33
C PRO A 848 17.68 -0.38 0.90
N GLY A 849 16.97 -0.24 2.03
CA GLY A 849 17.54 0.29 3.28
C GLY A 849 17.94 1.77 3.27
N GLY A 850 17.84 2.48 2.13
CA GLY A 850 18.39 3.83 1.97
C GLY A 850 19.84 3.88 1.48
N ASP A 851 20.42 2.75 1.05
CA ASP A 851 21.81 2.69 0.60
C ASP A 851 22.01 3.24 -0.83
N PHE A 852 22.75 4.33 -0.96
CA PHE A 852 23.06 4.95 -2.26
C PHE A 852 24.10 4.17 -3.09
N SER A 853 24.71 3.11 -2.54
CA SER A 853 25.59 2.19 -3.30
C SER A 853 24.82 1.25 -4.24
N ASP A 854 23.50 1.13 -4.09
CA ASP A 854 22.64 0.32 -4.96
C ASP A 854 22.84 0.65 -6.46
N PRO A 855 22.93 -0.35 -7.36
CA PRO A 855 23.17 -0.12 -8.79
C PRO A 855 22.18 0.82 -9.48
N VAL A 856 20.90 0.87 -9.07
CA VAL A 856 19.91 1.78 -9.65
C VAL A 856 20.21 3.22 -9.23
N THR A 857 20.59 3.41 -7.96
CA THR A 857 20.96 4.74 -7.44
C THR A 857 22.27 5.23 -8.04
N SER A 858 23.29 4.38 -8.10
CA SER A 858 24.59 4.68 -8.73
C SER A 858 24.46 5.02 -10.23
N ALA A 859 23.70 4.20 -10.98
CA ALA A 859 23.43 4.48 -12.39
C ALA A 859 22.66 5.80 -12.56
N THR A 860 21.61 6.03 -11.76
CA THR A 860 20.82 7.28 -11.82
C THR A 860 21.69 8.51 -11.52
N LEU A 861 22.52 8.45 -10.47
CA LEU A 861 23.48 9.49 -10.06
C LEU A 861 24.45 9.89 -11.19
N SER A 862 24.87 8.93 -12.01
CA SER A 862 25.77 9.20 -13.15
C SER A 862 25.12 9.98 -14.28
N ILE A 863 23.78 9.93 -14.40
CA ILE A 863 23.00 10.51 -15.49
C ILE A 863 22.38 11.85 -15.09
N VAL A 864 21.76 11.93 -13.91
CA VAL A 864 21.00 13.13 -13.51
C VAL A 864 21.90 14.31 -13.19
N GLN A 865 21.35 15.51 -13.42
CA GLN A 865 22.06 16.76 -13.14
C GLN A 865 21.73 17.34 -11.76
N VAL A 866 20.59 16.96 -11.18
CA VAL A 866 20.16 17.31 -9.82
C VAL A 866 19.89 16.05 -9.01
N PHE A 867 20.33 16.07 -7.75
CA PHE A 867 20.16 14.99 -6.80
C PHE A 867 19.64 15.57 -5.48
N TRP A 868 18.42 15.19 -5.10
CA TRP A 868 17.77 15.57 -3.83
C TRP A 868 17.76 14.35 -2.90
N GLY A 869 18.90 14.06 -2.27
CA GLY A 869 19.05 12.92 -1.37
C GLY A 869 18.25 13.14 -0.07
N LEU A 870 17.23 12.33 0.18
CA LEU A 870 16.42 12.41 1.40
C LEU A 870 17.04 11.58 2.52
N ASP A 871 17.20 12.19 3.70
CA ASP A 871 17.76 11.56 4.88
C ASP A 871 16.68 10.98 5.80
N LYS A 872 16.81 9.68 6.11
CA LYS A 872 15.97 9.02 7.11
C LYS A 872 16.12 9.64 8.50
N LYS A 873 17.31 10.16 8.86
CA LYS A 873 17.56 10.83 10.15
C LYS A 873 16.78 12.14 10.29
N LEU A 874 16.65 12.91 9.20
CA LEU A 874 15.85 14.15 9.20
C LEU A 874 14.36 13.82 9.30
N ALA A 875 13.87 12.87 8.50
CA ALA A 875 12.49 12.40 8.56
C ALA A 875 12.10 11.86 9.96
N GLN A 876 12.96 11.07 10.61
CA GLN A 876 12.76 10.59 11.98
C GLN A 876 12.67 11.71 13.02
N ARG A 877 13.38 12.83 12.80
CA ARG A 877 13.30 14.04 13.63
C ARG A 877 12.11 14.94 13.29
N LYS A 878 11.23 14.52 12.37
CA LYS A 878 10.13 15.32 11.79
C LYS A 878 10.61 16.63 11.13
N HIS A 879 11.86 16.66 10.67
CA HIS A 879 12.37 17.72 9.81
C HIS A 879 11.95 17.42 8.37
N PHE A 880 11.08 18.26 7.83
CA PHE A 880 10.50 18.12 6.50
C PHE A 880 10.60 19.46 5.75
N PRO A 881 10.85 19.45 4.43
CA PRO A 881 11.27 18.29 3.64
C PRO A 881 12.65 17.77 4.06
N SER A 882 12.82 16.45 4.08
CA SER A 882 13.94 15.72 4.71
C SER A 882 15.24 15.71 3.90
N VAL A 883 15.52 16.79 3.15
CA VAL A 883 16.62 16.88 2.19
C VAL A 883 17.96 16.99 2.91
N ASN A 884 18.87 16.05 2.69
CA ASN A 884 20.24 16.15 3.18
C ASN A 884 21.00 17.24 2.40
N TRP A 885 21.32 18.36 3.04
CA TRP A 885 21.97 19.50 2.39
C TRP A 885 23.46 19.31 2.11
N SER A 886 24.11 18.32 2.73
CA SER A 886 25.54 18.04 2.54
C SER A 886 25.78 17.05 1.39
N LEU A 887 24.85 16.10 1.17
CA LEU A 887 24.89 15.12 0.08
C LEU A 887 24.15 15.59 -1.19
N SER A 888 23.14 16.46 -1.07
CA SER A 888 22.37 16.94 -2.23
C SER A 888 23.20 17.89 -3.10
N TYR A 889 22.94 17.90 -4.41
CA TYR A 889 23.63 18.78 -5.35
C TYR A 889 22.77 19.15 -6.56
N SER A 890 23.13 20.26 -7.22
CA SER A 890 22.59 20.65 -8.53
C SER A 890 23.74 21.16 -9.40
N LYS A 891 23.84 20.63 -10.63
CA LYS A 891 24.82 21.06 -11.64
C LYS A 891 24.31 22.24 -12.50
N TYR A 892 23.05 22.65 -12.34
CA TYR A 892 22.44 23.74 -13.13
C TYR A 892 22.77 25.16 -12.64
N MET A 893 23.58 25.32 -11.59
CA MET A 893 23.87 26.63 -10.99
C MET A 893 24.38 27.65 -12.02
N ASN A 894 25.39 27.28 -12.81
CA ASN A 894 25.99 28.16 -13.81
C ASN A 894 25.04 28.49 -14.98
N ALA A 895 24.03 27.64 -15.23
CA ALA A 895 23.01 27.87 -16.25
C ALA A 895 21.91 28.82 -15.76
N LEU A 896 21.66 28.83 -14.44
CA LEU A 896 20.68 29.68 -13.76
C LEU A 896 21.24 31.02 -13.29
N GLU A 897 22.55 31.21 -13.24
CA GLU A 897 23.19 32.48 -12.87
C GLU A 897 22.63 33.70 -13.62
N PRO A 898 22.47 33.70 -14.96
CA PRO A 898 21.89 34.84 -15.67
C PRO A 898 20.42 35.13 -15.29
N TYR A 899 19.64 34.09 -14.99
CA TYR A 899 18.27 34.25 -14.52
C TYR A 899 18.26 34.89 -13.12
N TYR A 900 19.07 34.37 -12.19
CA TYR A 900 19.15 34.92 -10.84
C TYR A 900 19.70 36.34 -10.82
N GLU A 901 20.72 36.68 -11.62
CA GLU A 901 21.20 38.05 -11.77
C GLU A 901 20.13 39.01 -12.28
N SER A 902 19.21 38.55 -13.15
CA SER A 902 18.09 39.37 -13.63
C SER A 902 16.97 39.56 -12.61
N ALA A 903 16.82 38.63 -11.66
CA ALA A 903 15.75 38.62 -10.66
C ALA A 903 16.17 39.24 -9.32
N ASP A 904 17.28 38.77 -8.73
CA ASP A 904 17.92 39.37 -7.55
C ASP A 904 19.46 39.09 -7.60
N PRO A 905 20.28 40.11 -7.92
CA PRO A 905 21.74 39.97 -8.03
C PRO A 905 22.45 39.45 -6.77
N GLU A 906 21.89 39.63 -5.58
CA GLU A 906 22.57 39.20 -4.34
C GLU A 906 22.36 37.71 -4.05
N PHE A 907 21.31 37.09 -4.61
CA PHE A 907 20.85 35.74 -4.26
C PHE A 907 21.95 34.67 -4.35
N VAL A 908 22.78 34.72 -5.40
CA VAL A 908 23.89 33.76 -5.60
C VAL A 908 24.93 33.87 -4.48
N SER A 909 25.22 35.09 -4.01
CA SER A 909 26.13 35.35 -2.88
C SER A 909 25.54 34.88 -1.55
N LEU A 910 24.23 35.12 -1.33
CA LEU A 910 23.49 34.69 -0.15
C LEU A 910 23.48 33.16 -0.04
N ARG A 911 23.08 32.45 -1.11
CA ARG A 911 23.10 30.99 -1.19
C ARG A 911 24.49 30.41 -0.87
N THR A 912 25.54 31.03 -1.40
CA THR A 912 26.92 30.57 -1.19
C THR A 912 27.31 30.68 0.28
N LYS A 913 27.04 31.81 0.94
CA LYS A 913 27.28 31.99 2.37
C LYS A 913 26.41 31.06 3.23
N CYS A 914 25.16 30.78 2.82
CA CYS A 914 24.30 29.81 3.50
C CYS A 914 24.90 28.39 3.50
N LYS A 915 25.44 27.92 2.37
CA LYS A 915 26.10 26.61 2.30
C LYS A 915 27.37 26.56 3.15
N GLU A 916 28.17 27.62 3.13
CA GLU A 916 29.36 27.74 3.98
C GLU A 916 29.01 27.67 5.48
N ILE A 917 27.94 28.34 5.92
CA ILE A 917 27.47 28.29 7.32
C ILE A 917 27.01 26.87 7.70
N LEU A 918 26.24 26.19 6.84
CA LEU A 918 25.77 24.83 7.09
C LEU A 918 26.92 23.81 7.14
N GLN A 919 27.90 23.92 6.23
CA GLN A 919 29.08 23.06 6.23
C GLN A 919 29.95 23.29 7.48
N THR A 920 30.19 24.56 7.83
CA THR A 920 30.96 24.93 9.04
C THR A 920 30.26 24.43 10.31
N GLU A 921 28.93 24.41 10.36
CA GLU A 921 28.20 23.83 11.50
C GLU A 921 28.34 22.32 11.61
N GLU A 922 28.43 21.59 10.49
CA GLU A 922 28.66 20.14 10.51
C GLU A 922 30.05 19.82 11.10
N ASP A 923 31.11 20.50 10.63
CA ASP A 923 32.47 20.41 11.18
C ASP A 923 32.52 20.77 12.68
N LEU A 924 31.86 21.87 13.08
CA LEU A 924 31.79 22.30 14.48
C LEU A 924 30.97 21.35 15.36
N SER A 925 29.93 20.72 14.83
CA SER A 925 29.08 19.76 15.56
C SER A 925 29.87 18.51 15.99
N GLU A 926 30.78 18.01 15.15
CA GLU A 926 31.69 16.93 15.55
C GLU A 926 32.61 17.35 16.71
N ILE A 927 33.20 18.55 16.63
CA ILE A 927 34.05 19.10 17.70
C ILE A 927 33.25 19.28 19.00
N VAL A 928 32.00 19.75 18.92
CA VAL A 928 31.10 19.91 20.08
C VAL A 928 30.78 18.57 20.74
N GLN A 929 30.61 17.50 19.97
CA GLN A 929 30.37 16.15 20.51
C GLN A 929 31.60 15.58 21.23
N LEU A 930 32.81 15.96 20.81
CA LEU A 930 34.06 15.48 21.39
C LEU A 930 34.54 16.30 22.61
N VAL A 931 34.42 17.63 22.55
CA VAL A 931 35.06 18.55 23.53
C VAL A 931 34.03 19.38 24.32
N GLY A 932 32.81 19.52 23.81
CA GLY A 932 31.74 20.31 24.42
C GLY A 932 31.70 21.77 23.94
N LYS A 933 30.47 22.33 23.88
CA LYS A 933 30.18 23.69 23.33
C LYS A 933 30.87 24.85 24.07
N SER A 934 31.34 24.64 25.31
CA SER A 934 32.04 25.66 26.10
C SER A 934 33.44 26.00 25.57
N ALA A 935 34.09 25.09 24.84
CA ALA A 935 35.46 25.27 24.32
C ALA A 935 35.55 26.09 23.03
N LEU A 936 34.41 26.42 22.41
CA LEU A 936 34.34 27.12 21.13
C LEU A 936 34.58 28.64 21.22
N ALA A 937 35.05 29.25 20.13
CA ALA A 937 35.10 30.71 19.99
C ALA A 937 33.67 31.30 19.87
N GLU A 938 33.54 32.60 20.11
CA GLU A 938 32.24 33.28 20.02
C GLU A 938 31.69 33.33 18.58
N THR A 939 32.57 33.41 17.56
CA THR A 939 32.24 33.28 16.13
C THR A 939 31.63 31.92 15.78
N ASP A 940 32.17 30.86 16.38
CA ASP A 940 31.73 29.49 16.14
C ASP A 940 30.37 29.26 16.80
N LYS A 941 30.18 29.81 18.01
CA LYS A 941 28.89 29.81 18.72
C LYS A 941 27.80 30.56 17.93
N ILE A 942 28.13 31.71 17.32
CA ILE A 942 27.21 32.40 16.39
C ILE A 942 26.87 31.48 15.22
N THR A 943 27.88 30.87 14.59
CA THR A 943 27.68 29.99 13.41
C THR A 943 26.76 28.81 13.72
N LEU A 944 26.94 28.14 14.86
CA LEU A 944 26.05 27.06 15.32
C LEU A 944 24.60 27.51 15.50
N GLU A 945 24.35 28.67 16.10
CA GLU A 945 23.00 29.14 16.41
C GLU A 945 22.29 29.70 15.17
N ILE A 946 23.01 30.38 14.26
CA ILE A 946 22.45 30.79 12.97
C ILE A 946 22.17 29.57 12.08
N ALA A 947 23.07 28.58 12.02
CA ALA A 947 22.82 27.35 11.29
C ALA A 947 21.59 26.60 11.84
N ARG A 948 21.37 26.64 13.16
CA ARG A 948 20.13 26.14 13.77
C ARG A 948 18.89 26.90 13.29
N ILE A 949 18.90 28.23 13.32
CA ILE A 949 17.78 29.05 12.82
C ILE A 949 17.52 28.76 11.33
N ILE A 950 18.57 28.64 10.51
CA ILE A 950 18.44 28.25 9.10
C ILE A 950 17.76 26.87 8.96
N LYS A 951 18.13 25.88 9.79
CA LYS A 951 17.51 24.55 9.76
C LYS A 951 16.05 24.56 10.20
N ASP A 952 15.71 25.24 11.30
CA ASP A 952 14.40 25.22 11.95
C ASP A 952 13.38 26.19 11.28
N ASP A 953 13.85 27.28 10.64
CA ASP A 953 12.99 28.33 10.09
C ASP A 953 13.06 28.52 8.57
N PHE A 954 14.18 28.19 7.92
CA PHE A 954 14.36 28.35 6.46
C PHE A 954 14.27 27.02 5.70
N LEU A 955 14.95 25.97 6.17
CA LEU A 955 14.96 24.66 5.50
C LEU A 955 13.73 23.82 5.84
N GLN A 956 13.23 23.89 7.09
CA GLN A 956 11.98 23.22 7.46
C GLN A 956 10.78 23.97 6.85
N GLN A 957 9.84 23.24 6.25
CA GLN A 957 8.67 23.81 5.58
C GLN A 957 7.46 22.86 5.72
N ASN A 958 6.34 23.38 6.19
CA ASN A 958 5.13 22.57 6.40
C ASN A 958 4.18 22.63 5.19
N GLY A 959 4.25 21.60 4.34
CA GLY A 959 3.43 21.43 3.14
C GLY A 959 1.90 21.46 3.34
N TYR A 960 1.40 21.29 4.56
CA TYR A 960 -0.03 21.33 4.90
C TYR A 960 -0.55 22.70 5.36
N SER A 961 0.34 23.64 5.65
CA SER A 961 -0.02 24.96 6.21
C SER A 961 -0.25 26.00 5.10
N ASN A 962 -1.21 26.92 5.28
CA ASN A 962 -1.58 27.87 4.23
C ASN A 962 -0.42 28.77 3.75
N TYR A 963 0.42 29.21 4.68
CA TYR A 963 1.54 30.15 4.46
C TYR A 963 2.86 29.50 4.01
N ASP A 964 3.04 28.20 4.27
CA ASP A 964 4.30 27.45 4.02
C ASP A 964 4.09 26.28 3.03
N ARG A 965 2.86 25.99 2.57
CA ARG A 965 2.61 24.99 1.51
C ARG A 965 3.33 25.33 0.21
N TYR A 966 3.40 26.63 -0.10
CA TYR A 966 4.08 27.22 -1.24
C TYR A 966 4.83 28.46 -0.78
N CYS A 967 6.15 28.50 -1.02
CA CYS A 967 6.97 29.67 -0.73
C CYS A 967 7.42 30.32 -2.05
N PRO A 968 6.95 31.54 -2.39
CA PRO A 968 7.44 32.27 -3.55
C PRO A 968 8.94 32.55 -3.52
N PHE A 969 9.52 32.79 -4.69
CA PHE A 969 10.96 33.04 -4.83
C PHE A 969 11.41 34.35 -4.12
N TYR A 970 10.60 35.41 -4.16
CA TYR A 970 10.87 36.66 -3.44
C TYR A 970 10.90 36.45 -1.91
N LYS A 971 9.91 35.73 -1.34
CA LYS A 971 9.86 35.38 0.09
C LYS A 971 11.10 34.59 0.50
N THR A 972 11.47 33.59 -0.30
CA THR A 972 12.67 32.77 -0.09
C THR A 972 13.94 33.63 -0.08
N THR A 973 14.06 34.56 -1.02
CA THR A 973 15.24 35.44 -1.16
C THR A 973 15.35 36.42 0.00
N TRP A 974 14.24 37.06 0.40
CA TRP A 974 14.22 38.00 1.53
C TRP A 974 14.45 37.34 2.89
N MET A 975 13.87 36.16 3.14
CA MET A 975 14.18 35.39 4.34
C MET A 975 15.68 35.09 4.43
N LEU A 976 16.30 34.67 3.33
CA LEU A 976 17.72 34.35 3.29
C LEU A 976 18.60 35.61 3.44
N ARG A 977 18.21 36.74 2.83
CA ARG A 977 18.86 38.06 2.97
C ARG A 977 18.89 38.49 4.44
N ASN A 978 17.75 38.42 5.14
CA ASN A 978 17.65 38.84 6.53
C ASN A 978 18.43 37.93 7.49
N LEU A 979 18.38 36.60 7.31
CA LEU A 979 19.15 35.64 8.12
C LEU A 979 20.67 35.84 7.96
N ILE A 980 21.15 36.05 6.73
CA ILE A 980 22.58 36.27 6.45
C ILE A 980 23.01 37.69 6.83
N GLY A 981 22.11 38.68 6.73
CA GLY A 981 22.32 40.01 7.29
C GLY A 981 22.60 39.94 8.79
N PHE A 982 21.73 39.27 9.56
CA PHE A 982 21.91 39.06 11.00
C PHE A 982 23.26 38.37 11.31
N TYR A 983 23.61 37.31 10.56
CA TYR A 983 24.91 36.65 10.70
C TYR A 983 26.10 37.60 10.49
N LYS A 984 26.08 38.37 9.38
CA LYS A 984 27.16 39.32 9.06
C LYS A 984 27.30 40.39 10.16
N HIS A 985 26.20 40.96 10.64
CA HIS A 985 26.22 41.97 11.70
C HIS A 985 26.66 41.38 13.06
N ALA A 986 26.20 40.18 13.41
CA ALA A 986 26.61 39.50 14.64
C ALA A 986 28.13 39.20 14.66
N THR A 987 28.66 38.61 13.58
CA THR A 987 30.09 38.31 13.47
C THR A 987 30.91 39.61 13.49
N HIS A 988 30.52 40.64 12.73
CA HIS A 988 31.20 41.93 12.74
C HIS A 988 31.20 42.60 14.12
N ALA A 989 30.09 42.54 14.88
CA ALA A 989 30.03 43.12 16.22
C ALA A 989 30.97 42.43 17.22
N VAL A 990 31.11 41.10 17.13
CA VAL A 990 32.04 40.34 17.99
C VAL A 990 33.50 40.60 17.59
N GLU A 991 33.81 40.60 16.30
CA GLU A 991 35.15 40.88 15.78
C GLU A 991 35.61 42.32 16.09
N ALA A 992 34.78 43.32 15.78
CA ALA A 992 35.10 44.73 16.00
C ALA A 992 35.37 45.05 17.48
N THR A 993 34.65 44.38 18.40
CA THR A 993 34.82 44.55 19.85
C THR A 993 35.81 43.56 20.47
N SER A 994 36.60 42.85 19.66
CA SER A 994 37.60 41.85 20.11
C SER A 994 37.06 40.83 21.13
N GLY A 995 35.80 40.40 20.96
CA GLY A 995 35.13 39.44 21.85
C GLY A 995 34.60 39.99 23.18
N GLN A 996 34.62 41.31 23.42
CA GLN A 996 33.96 41.89 24.61
C GLN A 996 32.44 41.76 24.56
N ILE A 997 31.85 41.83 23.36
CA ILE A 997 30.47 41.42 23.10
C ILE A 997 30.48 39.92 22.85
N THR A 998 29.82 39.16 23.72
CA THR A 998 29.64 37.71 23.57
C THR A 998 28.29 37.40 22.92
N TRP A 999 28.14 36.19 22.37
CA TRP A 999 26.87 35.73 21.82
C TRP A 999 25.72 35.81 22.83
N ALA A 1000 25.98 35.54 24.11
CA ALA A 1000 24.97 35.68 25.17
C ALA A 1000 24.43 37.13 25.26
N LYS A 1001 25.31 38.14 25.23
CA LYS A 1001 24.90 39.55 25.23
C LYS A 1001 24.09 39.91 23.97
N ILE A 1002 24.47 39.38 22.81
CA ILE A 1002 23.71 39.53 21.56
C ILE A 1002 22.30 38.95 21.70
N ARG A 1003 22.19 37.68 22.09
CA ARG A 1003 20.93 36.96 22.21
C ARG A 1003 19.97 37.62 23.21
N ASP A 1004 20.49 38.06 24.35
CA ASP A 1004 19.66 38.60 25.43
C ASP A 1004 19.13 40.02 25.10
N ASN A 1005 19.84 40.80 24.27
CA ASN A 1005 19.36 42.11 23.79
C ASN A 1005 18.51 42.01 22.50
N MET A 1006 18.81 41.07 21.61
CA MET A 1006 18.14 40.93 20.30
C MET A 1006 17.12 39.77 20.25
N GLY A 1007 16.59 39.34 21.40
CA GLY A 1007 15.58 38.28 21.48
C GLY A 1007 14.33 38.54 20.62
N ASP A 1008 13.87 39.79 20.55
CA ASP A 1008 12.73 40.18 19.70
C ASP A 1008 13.05 40.09 18.19
N ILE A 1009 14.23 40.57 17.77
CA ILE A 1009 14.69 40.45 16.38
C ILE A 1009 14.84 38.98 15.98
N ILE A 1010 15.41 38.14 16.86
CA ILE A 1010 15.54 36.69 16.62
C ILE A 1010 14.15 36.04 16.48
N TYR A 1011 13.20 36.37 17.37
CA TYR A 1011 11.83 35.89 17.27
C TYR A 1011 11.15 36.31 15.96
N ARG A 1012 11.35 37.56 15.52
CA ARG A 1012 10.80 38.09 14.27
C ARG A 1012 11.46 37.49 13.01
N LEU A 1013 12.75 37.15 13.08
CA LEU A 1013 13.42 36.37 12.03
C LEU A 1013 12.82 34.97 11.92
N SER A 1014 12.62 34.26 13.03
CA SER A 1014 11.91 32.97 13.03
C SER A 1014 10.46 33.10 12.56
N SER A 1015 9.82 34.24 12.81
CA SER A 1015 8.42 34.45 12.42
C SER A 1015 8.19 34.70 10.92
N MET A 1016 9.24 35.04 10.14
CA MET A 1016 9.12 35.35 8.71
C MET A 1016 8.47 34.22 7.89
N LYS A 1017 8.56 32.96 8.34
CA LYS A 1017 7.90 31.83 7.67
C LYS A 1017 6.37 31.90 7.72
N PHE A 1018 5.78 32.44 8.78
CA PHE A 1018 4.32 32.48 9.00
C PHE A 1018 3.57 33.52 8.15
N GLU A 1019 4.27 34.40 7.43
CA GLU A 1019 3.63 35.41 6.60
C GLU A 1019 3.03 34.77 5.34
N ASP A 1020 1.75 35.08 5.06
CA ASP A 1020 1.02 34.46 3.96
C ASP A 1020 1.36 35.14 2.62
N PRO A 1021 1.77 34.40 1.56
CA PRO A 1021 1.94 34.94 0.21
C PRO A 1021 0.73 35.70 -0.33
N ALA A 1022 -0.49 35.42 0.16
CA ALA A 1022 -1.72 36.10 -0.23
C ALA A 1022 -1.76 37.60 0.15
N ASP A 1023 -0.93 38.06 1.08
CA ASP A 1023 -0.82 39.48 1.45
C ASP A 1023 -0.24 40.37 0.32
N GLY A 1024 0.35 39.76 -0.72
CA GLY A 1024 0.97 40.44 -1.85
C GLY A 1024 2.47 40.75 -1.65
N GLU A 1025 3.20 40.82 -2.77
CA GLU A 1025 4.66 40.97 -2.78
C GLU A 1025 5.13 42.27 -2.11
N ASP A 1026 4.61 43.43 -2.53
CA ASP A 1026 5.03 44.75 -2.01
C ASP A 1026 4.90 44.85 -0.48
N ALA A 1027 3.80 44.35 0.09
CA ALA A 1027 3.52 44.39 1.53
C ALA A 1027 4.42 43.46 2.36
N LEU A 1028 4.92 42.38 1.76
CA LEU A 1028 5.91 41.49 2.38
C LEU A 1028 7.31 42.09 2.29
N VAL A 1029 7.68 42.65 1.13
CA VAL A 1029 8.97 43.32 0.91
C VAL A 1029 9.14 44.54 1.83
N GLU A 1030 8.09 45.34 2.05
CA GLU A 1030 8.12 46.47 3.00
C GLU A 1030 8.37 45.98 4.44
N ARG A 1031 7.67 44.92 4.88
CA ARG A 1031 7.86 44.29 6.22
C ARG A 1031 9.28 43.75 6.39
N TYR A 1032 9.83 43.03 5.42
CA TYR A 1032 11.21 42.52 5.48
C TYR A 1032 12.25 43.65 5.49
N THR A 1033 12.02 44.72 4.71
CA THR A 1033 12.89 45.90 4.70
C THR A 1033 12.84 46.66 6.03
N GLN A 1034 11.67 46.77 6.66
CA GLN A 1034 11.54 47.36 7.98
C GLN A 1034 12.29 46.54 9.04
N LEU A 1035 12.11 45.21 9.07
CA LEU A 1035 12.84 44.32 9.97
C LEU A 1035 14.36 44.43 9.78
N GLN A 1036 14.85 44.56 8.54
CA GLN A 1036 16.27 44.75 8.25
C GLN A 1036 16.80 46.07 8.84
N ARG A 1037 16.07 47.18 8.70
CA ARG A 1037 16.46 48.49 9.26
C ARG A 1037 16.47 48.47 10.79
N GLU A 1038 15.43 47.92 11.41
CA GLU A 1038 15.34 47.81 12.87
C GLU A 1038 16.45 46.92 13.45
N MET A 1039 16.82 45.84 12.75
CA MET A 1039 17.99 45.02 13.06
C MET A 1039 19.29 45.84 13.00
N GLU A 1040 19.52 46.59 11.93
CA GLU A 1040 20.72 47.44 11.81
C GLU A 1040 20.81 48.51 12.91
N GLU A 1041 19.69 49.14 13.27
CA GLU A 1041 19.62 50.14 14.35
C GLU A 1041 19.92 49.51 15.72
N GLN A 1042 19.38 48.33 16.01
CA GLN A 1042 19.68 47.58 17.23
C GLN A 1042 21.16 47.18 17.31
N PHE A 1043 21.76 46.70 16.21
CA PHE A 1043 23.18 46.37 16.18
C PHE A 1043 24.08 47.60 16.42
N ARG A 1044 23.70 48.79 15.91
CA ARG A 1044 24.42 50.05 16.23
C ARG A 1044 24.31 50.40 17.71
N SER A 1045 23.11 50.29 18.29
CA SER A 1045 22.89 50.55 19.73
C SER A 1045 23.60 49.57 20.68
N LEU A 1046 24.02 48.40 20.17
CA LEU A 1046 24.80 47.42 20.91
C LEU A 1046 26.32 47.70 20.87
N SER A 1047 26.78 48.47 19.87
CA SER A 1047 28.18 48.86 19.69
C SER A 1047 28.55 50.21 20.31
N ASP A 1048 27.55 51.04 20.61
CA ASP A 1048 27.67 52.29 21.39
C ASP A 1048 27.69 52.01 22.92
#